data_AF-A0A5E3XAA3-F1
#
_entry.id   AF-A0A5E3XAA3-F1
#
_cell.length_a   1.000
_cell.length_b   1.000
_cell.length_c   1.000
_cell.angle_alpha   90.00
_cell.angle_beta   90.00
_cell.angle_gamma   90.00
#
_symmetry.space_group_name_H-M   'P 1'
#
loop_
_entity.id
_entity.type
_entity.pdbx_description
1 polymer ?
#
loop_
_entity_poly.entity_id
_entity_poly.type
_entity_poly.pdbx_seq_one_letter_code
_entity_poly.pdbx_strand_id
1 'polypeptide(L)'
;MANTRGGNGQRTTGVAAAVCARHEVLPPLGVAPLRKGERYETMDWVLCGALSFVRAAAVTISYDVACQYAINLPARLAGIRPASVIWAGAQAFAKFYETGLITYVVPKFHLYAHKAYCQLRYALGWLFGSAITDGEAPERVWSALNAAVSSLREMGPGGYHDTMDDMFGAWNWLKTCCIGSSLCERMERALDEGDKQTETHTAFDEALRASHPEQVSREQARIATWQASDNTKLPDADCPYYAESKGKAIAQIRLETEQAKGGATCEGAHFESVEEAELADCILDGMKIEDERQRLASNHADDNDDDGTIDQRTTRTRSLNNLARMIMKFRSAQENTMPLIFAALSPDDREPDRRTAMTVPLCLPSAPPLNKPSAVSSTDKAVESTLRWEAMKDELDNLLHHLRLKGCMHKHRIAGPTGQRAGTRALTAQISVNDNIRRASNAYRRHREAYFALVGGGDWEKIMRKLEDADCRCLGDRLIEQMEKMTEENVQAFLDGKYEAVHSGETEYTLPWIWYNRAESSGDIIGELMSEYAKSHARSQHWVHEVRLVDTEMQRVLDFNESIARIWDSRRVVGETIDVGDERIWASDDGWEDGMRAYASKQAFIRRAQAEKWREEFAGLRKEAKWFLKVHTEEGISLDAETLLPADEVVEYRQGVAERRARRTKKRKTRRKQQAADAAAAEAARGESDPDSLAGNSDVDGDGDDSSPFTFNGNAVGKGGRKARANAGTPSAHAQRGGRGGRSGRGKGRGRGRGARGGAK
;
A
#
# COMPACT_ATOMS: atom_id res chain seq x y z
N MET A 1 12.18 18.55 -8.01
CA MET A 1 13.16 19.60 -8.38
C MET A 1 14.18 19.72 -7.25
N ALA A 2 15.47 19.45 -7.48
CA ALA A 2 16.51 19.53 -6.43
C ALA A 2 17.86 20.14 -6.88
N ASN A 3 18.08 20.37 -8.18
CA ASN A 3 19.43 20.48 -8.76
C ASN A 3 20.17 21.83 -8.60
N THR A 4 19.73 22.75 -7.72
CA THR A 4 20.28 24.14 -7.67
C THR A 4 20.42 24.77 -6.28
N ARG A 5 20.37 24.02 -5.17
CA ARG A 5 20.74 24.53 -3.83
C ARG A 5 21.95 23.79 -3.27
N GLY A 6 23.04 24.51 -3.04
CA GLY A 6 24.34 23.97 -2.59
C GLY A 6 25.35 23.84 -3.74
N GLY A 7 26.61 24.23 -3.50
CA GLY A 7 27.70 24.07 -4.47
C GLY A 7 28.76 25.18 -4.51
N ASN A 8 28.41 26.44 -4.22
CA ASN A 8 29.44 27.49 -4.11
C ASN A 8 30.15 27.38 -2.76
N GLY A 9 31.46 27.06 -2.78
CA GLY A 9 32.29 26.89 -1.59
C GLY A 9 32.23 25.50 -0.93
N GLN A 10 31.44 24.56 -1.46
CA GLN A 10 31.31 23.21 -0.92
C GLN A 10 32.14 22.21 -1.75
N ARG A 11 32.92 21.34 -1.08
CA ARG A 11 33.75 20.31 -1.73
C ARG A 11 32.93 19.10 -2.20
N THR A 12 31.82 18.82 -1.51
CA THR A 12 30.86 17.76 -1.81
C THR A 12 29.45 18.34 -1.65
N THR A 13 28.50 17.88 -2.46
CA THR A 13 27.08 18.32 -2.40
C THR A 13 26.13 17.26 -1.84
N GLY A 14 26.67 16.12 -1.40
CA GLY A 14 25.91 14.96 -0.93
C GLY A 14 26.70 13.66 -1.11
N VAL A 15 26.01 12.53 -0.96
CA VAL A 15 26.56 11.17 -1.07
C VAL A 15 25.71 10.34 -2.02
N ALA A 16 26.34 9.45 -2.77
CA ALA A 16 25.72 8.38 -3.53
C ALA A 16 26.06 7.03 -2.87
N ALA A 17 25.13 6.09 -2.83
CA ALA A 17 25.43 4.72 -2.42
C ALA A 17 24.59 3.67 -3.16
N ALA A 18 25.16 2.48 -3.29
CA ALA A 18 24.46 1.25 -3.61
C ALA A 18 24.21 0.50 -2.29
N VAL A 19 23.00 -0.01 -2.09
CA VAL A 19 22.58 -0.71 -0.87
C VAL A 19 21.90 -2.01 -1.26
N CYS A 20 22.12 -3.08 -0.51
CA CYS A 20 21.35 -4.31 -0.70
C CYS A 20 19.87 -4.06 -0.39
N ALA A 21 19.00 -4.09 -1.42
CA ALA A 21 17.58 -3.74 -1.28
C ALA A 21 16.78 -4.62 -0.29
N ARG A 22 17.28 -5.82 0.07
CA ARG A 22 16.62 -6.76 1.01
C ARG A 22 17.20 -6.74 2.42
N HIS A 23 18.51 -6.54 2.56
CA HIS A 23 19.21 -6.62 3.85
C HIS A 23 19.68 -5.25 4.38
N GLU A 24 19.57 -4.21 3.55
CA GLU A 24 19.98 -2.82 3.85
C GLU A 24 21.47 -2.68 4.19
N VAL A 25 22.29 -3.63 3.77
CA VAL A 25 23.76 -3.63 3.94
C VAL A 25 24.42 -2.87 2.78
N LEU A 26 25.39 -2.02 3.10
CA LEU A 26 26.22 -1.32 2.12
C LEU A 26 27.47 -2.17 1.79
N PRO A 27 27.78 -2.44 0.51
CA PRO A 27 28.96 -3.19 0.11
C PRO A 27 30.23 -2.31 0.12
N PRO A 28 31.43 -2.89 0.22
CA PRO A 28 32.68 -2.16 0.04
C PRO A 28 32.72 -1.47 -1.34
N LEU A 29 33.31 -0.27 -1.40
CA LEU A 29 33.28 0.62 -2.58
C LEU A 29 31.85 0.99 -3.06
N GLY A 30 30.81 0.67 -2.29
CA GLY A 30 29.42 0.97 -2.61
C GLY A 30 28.98 2.39 -2.26
N VAL A 31 29.89 3.31 -1.92
CA VAL A 31 29.58 4.68 -1.51
C VAL A 31 30.57 5.66 -2.14
N ALA A 32 30.09 6.81 -2.62
CA ALA A 32 30.94 7.87 -3.14
C ALA A 32 30.38 9.29 -2.87
N PRO A 33 31.24 10.29 -2.63
CA PRO A 33 30.79 11.68 -2.49
C PRO A 33 30.35 12.28 -3.83
N LEU A 34 29.22 12.99 -3.82
CA LEU A 34 28.73 13.75 -4.96
C LEU A 34 29.54 15.05 -5.13
N ARG A 35 30.20 15.22 -6.28
CA ARG A 35 30.98 16.43 -6.59
C ARG A 35 30.11 17.65 -6.92
N LYS A 36 29.03 17.45 -7.70
CA LYS A 36 28.08 18.50 -8.06
C LYS A 36 26.76 17.89 -8.49
N GLY A 37 25.89 17.68 -7.51
CA GLY A 37 24.64 16.93 -7.66
C GLY A 37 24.89 15.47 -8.03
N GLU A 38 23.80 14.77 -8.29
CA GLU A 38 23.80 13.42 -8.81
C GLU A 38 24.26 13.41 -10.28
N ARG A 39 25.25 12.54 -10.57
CA ARG A 39 25.81 12.38 -11.91
C ARG A 39 26.04 10.91 -12.21
N TYR A 40 25.80 10.52 -13.46
CA TYR A 40 26.04 9.15 -13.89
C TYR A 40 27.51 8.73 -13.71
N GLU A 41 28.50 9.61 -13.86
CA GLU A 41 29.91 9.27 -13.57
C GLU A 41 30.15 8.77 -12.13
N THR A 42 29.39 9.27 -11.15
CA THR A 42 29.47 8.84 -9.75
C THR A 42 28.65 7.58 -9.50
N MET A 43 27.47 7.45 -10.12
CA MET A 43 26.64 6.26 -9.99
C MET A 43 27.22 5.04 -10.72
N ASP A 44 27.85 5.24 -11.88
CA ASP A 44 28.63 4.23 -12.60
C ASP A 44 29.75 3.69 -11.71
N TRP A 45 30.44 4.59 -10.97
CA TRP A 45 31.50 4.22 -10.03
C TRP A 45 30.96 3.41 -8.85
N VAL A 46 29.90 3.89 -8.21
CA VAL A 46 29.26 3.24 -7.05
C VAL A 46 28.70 1.87 -7.41
N LEU A 47 28.06 1.74 -8.58
CA LEU A 47 27.53 0.48 -9.09
C LEU A 47 28.66 -0.54 -9.34
N CYS A 48 29.73 -0.13 -10.01
CA CYS A 48 30.87 -1.03 -10.27
C CYS A 48 31.66 -1.34 -8.99
N GLY A 49 31.74 -0.40 -8.04
CA GLY A 49 32.28 -0.66 -6.71
C GLY A 49 31.53 -1.79 -6.03
N ALA A 50 30.21 -1.68 -5.92
CA ALA A 50 29.35 -2.73 -5.37
C ALA A 50 29.47 -4.07 -6.12
N LEU A 51 29.38 -4.06 -7.46
CA LEU A 51 29.45 -5.28 -8.28
C LEU A 51 30.79 -6.02 -8.17
N SER A 52 31.88 -5.35 -7.77
CA SER A 52 33.17 -5.99 -7.50
C SER A 52 33.08 -7.04 -6.38
N PHE A 53 32.13 -6.88 -5.44
CA PHE A 53 31.93 -7.76 -4.28
C PHE A 53 30.66 -8.62 -4.37
N VAL A 54 29.73 -8.33 -5.28
CA VAL A 54 28.52 -9.16 -5.50
C VAL A 54 28.91 -10.53 -6.06
N ARG A 55 28.39 -11.60 -5.45
CA ARG A 55 28.54 -12.99 -5.89
C ARG A 55 27.14 -13.62 -6.00
N ALA A 56 26.46 -13.29 -7.10
CA ALA A 56 25.09 -13.73 -7.39
C ALA A 56 25.00 -14.33 -8.79
N ALA A 57 23.98 -15.15 -9.04
CA ALA A 57 23.70 -15.72 -10.36
C ALA A 57 23.11 -14.67 -11.32
N ALA A 58 22.27 -13.77 -10.80
CA ALA A 58 21.67 -12.64 -11.52
C ALA A 58 21.63 -11.41 -10.62
N VAL A 59 21.49 -10.22 -11.20
CA VAL A 59 21.44 -8.93 -10.48
C VAL A 59 20.28 -8.07 -10.95
N THR A 60 19.45 -7.61 -10.02
CA THR A 60 18.45 -6.57 -10.27
C THR A 60 18.94 -5.23 -9.73
N ILE A 61 19.07 -4.23 -10.60
CA ILE A 61 19.45 -2.86 -10.24
C ILE A 61 18.18 -2.03 -10.04
N SER A 62 17.91 -1.65 -8.80
CA SER A 62 16.86 -0.70 -8.45
C SER A 62 17.45 0.70 -8.37
N TYR A 63 16.88 1.66 -9.09
CA TYR A 63 17.30 3.06 -9.09
C TYR A 63 16.18 3.96 -9.60
N ASP A 64 15.97 5.11 -8.96
CA ASP A 64 14.87 6.04 -9.26
C ASP A 64 14.77 6.33 -10.76
N VAL A 65 15.88 6.70 -11.40
CA VAL A 65 15.93 6.99 -12.84
C VAL A 65 16.47 5.82 -13.67
N ALA A 66 16.30 4.56 -13.23
CA ALA A 66 16.75 3.36 -13.94
C ALA A 66 16.37 3.37 -15.44
N CYS A 67 15.13 3.78 -15.74
CA CYS A 67 14.61 3.86 -17.11
C CYS A 67 15.33 4.87 -18.03
N GLN A 68 16.14 5.77 -17.47
CA GLN A 68 17.00 6.71 -18.23
C GLN A 68 18.47 6.28 -18.13
N TYR A 69 18.90 5.89 -16.94
CA TYR A 69 20.27 5.53 -16.60
C TYR A 69 20.79 4.32 -17.39
N ALA A 70 19.96 3.28 -17.51
CA ALA A 70 20.31 2.00 -18.13
C ALA A 70 20.60 2.11 -19.64
N ILE A 71 19.94 3.04 -20.35
CA ILE A 71 19.99 3.19 -21.82
C ILE A 71 21.44 3.23 -22.33
N ASN A 72 22.26 4.08 -21.73
CA ASN A 72 23.66 4.26 -22.11
C ASN A 72 24.65 3.59 -21.15
N LEU A 73 24.16 2.83 -20.15
CA LEU A 73 25.01 2.26 -19.10
C LEU A 73 26.08 1.31 -19.66
N PRO A 74 25.78 0.35 -20.55
CA PRO A 74 26.80 -0.56 -21.09
C PRO A 74 27.95 0.18 -21.78
N ALA A 75 27.63 1.20 -22.57
CA ALA A 75 28.62 2.03 -23.27
C ALA A 75 29.50 2.85 -22.30
N ARG A 76 28.93 3.34 -21.19
CA ARG A 76 29.72 4.05 -20.15
C ARG A 76 30.64 3.10 -19.39
N LEU A 77 30.13 1.93 -18.97
CA LEU A 77 30.91 0.98 -18.18
C LEU A 77 32.03 0.31 -19.00
N ALA A 78 31.82 0.10 -20.30
CA ALA A 78 32.88 -0.36 -21.22
C ALA A 78 34.05 0.64 -21.35
N GLY A 79 33.85 1.92 -20.99
CA GLY A 79 34.90 2.94 -20.96
C GLY A 79 35.74 2.98 -19.67
N ILE A 80 35.41 2.16 -18.66
CA ILE A 80 36.21 2.06 -17.44
C ILE A 80 37.57 1.42 -17.79
N ARG A 81 38.66 1.94 -17.21
CA ARG A 81 40.02 1.46 -17.50
C ARG A 81 40.38 0.25 -16.62
N PRO A 82 41.16 -0.73 -17.13
CA PRO A 82 41.66 -1.86 -16.34
C PRO A 82 42.41 -1.49 -15.05
N ALA A 83 43.08 -0.33 -15.02
CA ALA A 83 43.77 0.19 -13.84
C ALA A 83 42.84 0.83 -12.77
N SER A 84 41.52 0.83 -12.99
CA SER A 84 40.55 1.39 -12.05
C SER A 84 40.21 0.38 -10.95
N VAL A 85 40.12 0.82 -9.69
CA VAL A 85 39.78 -0.04 -8.54
C VAL A 85 38.41 -0.75 -8.69
N ILE A 86 37.50 -0.15 -9.47
CA ILE A 86 36.16 -0.67 -9.77
C ILE A 86 36.10 -1.55 -11.04
N TRP A 87 37.23 -1.81 -11.70
CA TRP A 87 37.27 -2.55 -12.98
C TRP A 87 36.67 -3.96 -12.87
N ALA A 88 36.91 -4.66 -11.76
CA ALA A 88 36.34 -5.99 -11.52
C ALA A 88 34.81 -5.99 -11.57
N GLY A 89 34.16 -4.94 -11.05
CA GLY A 89 32.70 -4.78 -11.14
C GLY A 89 32.20 -4.34 -12.50
N ALA A 90 33.00 -3.62 -13.29
CA ALA A 90 32.70 -3.34 -14.69
C ALA A 90 32.72 -4.63 -15.53
N GLN A 91 33.69 -5.52 -15.28
CA GLN A 91 33.74 -6.86 -15.88
C GLN A 91 32.58 -7.75 -15.41
N ALA A 92 32.21 -7.69 -14.13
CA ALA A 92 31.04 -8.41 -13.61
C ALA A 92 29.74 -7.92 -14.26
N PHE A 93 29.57 -6.59 -14.41
CA PHE A 93 28.46 -6.01 -15.17
C PHE A 93 28.40 -6.52 -16.61
N ALA A 94 29.53 -6.47 -17.34
CA ALA A 94 29.60 -6.92 -18.72
C ALA A 94 29.14 -8.39 -18.84
N LYS A 95 29.63 -9.26 -17.96
CA LYS A 95 29.20 -10.67 -17.90
C LYS A 95 27.69 -10.83 -17.67
N PHE A 96 27.10 -10.12 -16.70
CA PHE A 96 25.64 -10.21 -16.46
C PHE A 96 24.83 -9.63 -17.63
N TYR A 97 25.33 -8.57 -18.27
CA TYR A 97 24.68 -7.94 -19.42
C TYR A 97 24.70 -8.85 -20.67
N GLU A 98 25.86 -9.43 -21.01
CA GLU A 98 26.03 -10.36 -22.13
C GLU A 98 25.22 -11.66 -21.97
N THR A 99 25.00 -12.10 -20.72
CA THR A 99 24.23 -13.32 -20.41
C THR A 99 22.73 -13.07 -20.19
N GLY A 100 22.26 -11.82 -20.23
CA GLY A 100 20.87 -11.47 -19.93
C GLY A 100 20.46 -11.63 -18.46
N LEU A 101 21.43 -11.77 -17.55
CA LEU A 101 21.23 -12.00 -16.11
C LEU A 101 21.24 -10.69 -15.31
N ILE A 102 20.87 -9.58 -15.96
CA ILE A 102 20.75 -8.24 -15.35
C ILE A 102 19.40 -7.61 -15.67
N THR A 103 18.74 -7.08 -14.65
CA THR A 103 17.41 -6.44 -14.77
C THR A 103 17.42 -5.06 -14.13
N TYR A 104 16.60 -4.15 -14.65
CA TYR A 104 16.47 -2.77 -14.17
C TYR A 104 15.05 -2.50 -13.70
N VAL A 105 14.92 -1.86 -12.54
CA VAL A 105 13.63 -1.54 -11.91
C VAL A 105 13.69 -0.16 -11.24
N VAL A 106 12.53 0.45 -11.04
CA VAL A 106 12.39 1.68 -10.24
C VAL A 106 11.75 1.29 -8.89
N PRO A 107 12.21 1.84 -7.75
CA PRO A 107 11.62 1.58 -6.43
C PRO A 107 10.10 1.83 -6.38
N LYS A 108 9.38 1.06 -5.55
CA LYS A 108 7.90 1.01 -5.52
C LYS A 108 7.24 2.37 -5.24
N PHE A 109 7.89 3.28 -4.51
CA PHE A 109 7.40 4.63 -4.23
C PHE A 109 7.66 5.56 -5.40
N HIS A 110 8.92 5.62 -5.89
CA HIS A 110 9.34 6.52 -6.96
C HIS A 110 8.70 6.20 -8.31
N LEU A 111 8.34 4.93 -8.57
CA LEU A 111 7.71 4.46 -9.81
C LEU A 111 6.53 5.35 -10.25
N TYR A 112 5.69 5.80 -9.31
CA TYR A 112 4.51 6.63 -9.60
C TYR A 112 4.82 8.02 -10.15
N ALA A 113 6.02 8.55 -9.91
CA ALA A 113 6.47 9.82 -10.49
C ALA A 113 6.86 9.70 -11.98
N HIS A 114 6.88 8.48 -12.53
CA HIS A 114 7.29 8.23 -13.91
C HIS A 114 6.10 8.20 -14.87
N LYS A 115 6.39 8.28 -16.18
CA LYS A 115 5.42 8.10 -17.25
C LYS A 115 4.85 6.67 -17.22
N ALA A 116 3.60 6.50 -17.66
CA ALA A 116 2.88 5.22 -17.62
C ALA A 116 3.70 4.01 -18.15
N TYR A 117 4.36 4.12 -19.31
CA TYR A 117 5.19 3.04 -19.85
C TYR A 117 6.33 2.60 -18.89
N CYS A 118 6.91 3.53 -18.12
CA CYS A 118 7.90 3.18 -17.10
C CYS A 118 7.26 2.40 -15.95
N GLN A 119 6.04 2.80 -15.55
CA GLN A 119 5.26 2.14 -14.50
C GLN A 119 4.88 0.70 -14.87
N LEU A 120 4.84 0.36 -16.16
CA LEU A 120 4.63 -1.02 -16.62
C LEU A 120 5.95 -1.82 -16.68
N ARG A 121 6.99 -1.24 -17.31
CA ARG A 121 8.22 -1.97 -17.69
C ARG A 121 9.26 -2.10 -16.57
N TYR A 122 9.26 -1.17 -15.61
CA TYR A 122 10.25 -1.11 -14.52
C TYR A 122 9.63 -1.39 -13.14
N ALA A 123 8.40 -1.90 -13.09
CA ALA A 123 7.71 -2.23 -11.86
C ALA A 123 8.32 -3.46 -11.17
N LEU A 124 8.89 -3.23 -9.99
CA LEU A 124 9.41 -4.30 -9.13
C LEU A 124 8.35 -5.37 -8.77
N GLY A 125 7.07 -4.97 -8.69
CA GLY A 125 5.94 -5.84 -8.37
C GLY A 125 5.50 -6.81 -9.48
N TRP A 126 5.96 -6.60 -10.73
CA TRP A 126 5.69 -7.50 -11.87
C TRP A 126 6.95 -8.27 -12.31
N LEU A 127 8.09 -8.06 -11.62
CA LEU A 127 9.34 -8.74 -11.91
C LEU A 127 9.43 -10.08 -11.16
N PHE A 128 9.26 -11.17 -11.90
CA PHE A 128 9.43 -12.53 -11.39
C PHE A 128 10.74 -12.69 -10.60
N GLY A 129 10.68 -13.38 -9.46
CA GLY A 129 11.83 -13.59 -8.57
C GLY A 129 12.23 -12.39 -7.69
N SER A 130 11.60 -11.22 -7.80
CA SER A 130 11.88 -10.08 -6.91
C SER A 130 11.27 -10.22 -5.50
N ALA A 131 10.31 -11.15 -5.36
CA ALA A 131 9.53 -11.39 -4.15
C ALA A 131 8.87 -10.09 -3.63
N ILE A 132 8.87 -9.82 -2.32
CA ILE A 132 8.13 -8.68 -1.75
C ILE A 132 8.99 -7.41 -1.57
N THR A 133 10.28 -7.46 -1.99
CA THR A 133 11.25 -6.35 -2.01
C THR A 133 10.64 -5.02 -2.49
N ASP A 134 11.00 -3.88 -1.90
CA ASP A 134 10.45 -2.55 -2.26
C ASP A 134 11.40 -1.64 -3.06
N GLY A 135 12.71 -1.77 -2.85
CA GLY A 135 13.73 -0.93 -3.48
C GLY A 135 14.11 0.31 -2.65
N GLU A 136 13.38 0.60 -1.56
CA GLU A 136 13.46 1.82 -0.75
C GLU A 136 14.52 1.72 0.38
N ALA A 137 15.53 0.86 0.19
CA ALA A 137 16.61 0.65 1.15
C ALA A 137 17.51 1.90 1.34
N PRO A 138 17.90 2.64 0.28
CA PRO A 138 18.68 3.87 0.42
C PRO A 138 17.97 4.90 1.30
N GLU A 139 16.66 5.11 1.12
CA GLU A 139 15.83 6.06 1.87
C GLU A 139 15.86 5.78 3.38
N ARG A 140 15.81 4.50 3.77
CA ARG A 140 15.90 4.07 5.18
C ARG A 140 17.29 4.28 5.76
N VAL A 141 18.35 4.04 4.98
CA VAL A 141 19.74 4.38 5.34
C VAL A 141 19.89 5.89 5.52
N TRP A 142 19.42 6.70 4.57
CA TRP A 142 19.49 8.17 4.65
C TRP A 142 18.71 8.74 5.82
N SER A 143 17.51 8.22 6.11
CA SER A 143 16.71 8.64 7.26
C SER A 143 17.48 8.55 8.58
N ALA A 144 18.25 7.48 8.78
CA ALA A 144 19.08 7.31 9.98
C ALA A 144 20.33 8.22 9.99
N LEU A 145 21.00 8.39 8.85
CA LEU A 145 22.25 9.15 8.74
C LEU A 145 22.05 10.67 8.70
N ASN A 146 20.85 11.15 8.33
CA ASN A 146 20.53 12.57 8.20
C ASN A 146 20.84 13.40 9.46
N ALA A 147 20.77 12.79 10.65
CA ALA A 147 21.09 13.46 11.92
C ALA A 147 22.56 13.94 12.00
N ALA A 148 23.50 13.28 11.31
CA ALA A 148 24.93 13.62 11.33
C ALA A 148 25.35 14.62 10.24
N VAL A 149 24.46 14.97 9.30
CA VAL A 149 24.79 15.80 8.12
C VAL A 149 25.35 17.16 8.50
N SER A 150 24.88 17.76 9.59
CA SER A 150 25.40 19.03 10.12
C SER A 150 26.86 18.93 10.55
N SER A 151 27.25 17.86 11.25
CA SER A 151 28.63 17.58 11.68
C SER A 151 29.53 17.23 10.49
N LEU A 152 29.08 16.34 9.60
CA LEU A 152 29.83 15.90 8.41
C LEU A 152 30.17 17.07 7.48
N ARG A 153 29.33 18.11 7.43
CA ARG A 153 29.54 19.29 6.57
C ARG A 153 30.73 20.15 6.99
N GLU A 154 31.07 20.18 8.28
CA GLU A 154 32.17 21.00 8.82
C GLU A 154 33.51 20.21 8.88
N MET A 155 33.50 18.91 8.52
CA MET A 155 34.68 18.06 8.58
C MET A 155 35.63 18.24 7.40
N GLY A 156 36.93 18.07 7.68
CA GLY A 156 37.96 18.00 6.64
C GLY A 156 37.89 16.70 5.82
N PRO A 157 38.51 16.65 4.63
CA PRO A 157 38.43 15.53 3.68
C PRO A 157 38.65 14.12 4.24
N GLY A 158 39.65 13.92 5.10
CA GLY A 158 39.96 12.63 5.72
C GLY A 158 38.88 12.24 6.73
N GLY A 159 38.73 13.02 7.80
CA GLY A 159 37.75 12.76 8.85
C GLY A 159 36.29 12.66 8.35
N TYR A 160 35.94 13.32 7.25
CA TYR A 160 34.64 13.12 6.58
C TYR A 160 34.49 11.71 5.99
N HIS A 161 35.53 11.17 5.34
CA HIS A 161 35.51 9.78 4.85
C HIS A 161 35.55 8.79 6.02
N ASP A 162 36.47 8.98 6.97
CA ASP A 162 36.64 8.07 8.11
C ASP A 162 35.35 7.97 8.94
N THR A 163 34.72 9.12 9.25
CA THR A 163 33.43 9.15 9.99
C THR A 163 32.31 8.49 9.18
N MET A 164 32.27 8.66 7.86
CA MET A 164 31.27 7.97 7.03
C MET A 164 31.47 6.44 7.06
N ASP A 165 32.70 5.96 6.89
CA ASP A 165 33.00 4.52 6.93
C ASP A 165 32.68 3.92 8.30
N ASP A 166 32.96 4.63 9.41
CA ASP A 166 32.54 4.24 10.76
C ASP A 166 31.00 4.17 10.89
N MET A 167 30.28 5.17 10.37
CA MET A 167 28.80 5.20 10.40
C MET A 167 28.17 4.07 9.58
N PHE A 168 28.67 3.82 8.36
CA PHE A 168 28.20 2.71 7.52
C PHE A 168 28.61 1.34 8.09
N GLY A 169 29.79 1.25 8.70
CA GLY A 169 30.26 0.08 9.43
C GLY A 169 29.36 -0.25 10.63
N ALA A 170 29.01 0.74 11.44
CA ALA A 170 28.08 0.60 12.56
C ALA A 170 26.68 0.20 12.08
N TRP A 171 26.18 0.78 10.98
CA TRP A 171 24.91 0.37 10.37
C TRP A 171 24.93 -1.09 9.91
N ASN A 172 25.96 -1.49 9.14
CA ASN A 172 26.13 -2.87 8.68
C ASN A 172 26.27 -3.88 9.84
N TRP A 173 26.94 -3.48 10.92
CA TRP A 173 27.04 -4.27 12.16
C TRP A 173 25.66 -4.46 12.81
N LEU A 174 24.89 -3.38 12.99
CA LEU A 174 23.53 -3.46 13.54
C LEU A 174 22.61 -4.34 12.67
N LYS A 175 22.68 -4.22 11.34
CA LYS A 175 21.95 -5.11 10.42
C LYS A 175 22.36 -6.57 10.59
N THR A 176 23.64 -6.85 10.76
CA THR A 176 24.17 -8.21 10.99
C THR A 176 23.69 -8.79 12.32
N CYS A 177 23.67 -8.00 13.40
CA CYS A 177 23.21 -8.45 14.72
C CYS A 177 21.70 -8.67 14.78
N CYS A 178 20.91 -7.84 14.09
CA CYS A 178 19.45 -7.90 14.10
C CYS A 178 18.85 -8.74 12.95
N ILE A 179 19.67 -9.41 12.12
CA ILE A 179 19.16 -10.14 10.95
C ILE A 179 18.25 -11.32 11.34
N GLY A 180 18.54 -12.00 12.45
CA GLY A 180 17.72 -13.14 12.91
C GLY A 180 16.28 -12.74 13.24
N SER A 181 16.11 -11.73 14.09
CA SER A 181 14.76 -11.21 14.42
C SER A 181 14.06 -10.62 13.20
N SER A 182 14.79 -9.92 12.34
CA SER A 182 14.23 -9.39 11.08
C SER A 182 13.73 -10.51 10.14
N LEU A 183 14.46 -11.62 10.02
CA LEU A 183 14.04 -12.77 9.21
C LEU A 183 12.83 -13.48 9.83
N CYS A 184 12.76 -13.63 11.16
CA CYS A 184 11.58 -14.17 11.83
C CYS A 184 10.31 -13.33 11.54
N GLU A 185 10.40 -12.00 11.68
CA GLU A 185 9.27 -11.11 11.38
C GLU A 185 8.87 -11.13 9.90
N ARG A 186 9.85 -11.26 8.99
CA ARG A 186 9.61 -11.38 7.56
C ARG A 186 8.95 -12.71 7.20
N MET A 187 9.34 -13.82 7.83
CA MET A 187 8.70 -15.13 7.63
C MET A 187 7.26 -15.15 8.19
N GLU A 188 7.03 -14.65 9.41
CA GLU A 188 5.67 -14.55 9.96
C GLU A 188 4.74 -13.70 9.06
N ARG A 189 5.29 -12.64 8.43
CA ARG A 189 4.55 -11.85 7.45
C ARG A 189 4.31 -12.62 6.15
N ALA A 190 5.35 -13.27 5.62
CA ALA A 190 5.31 -13.98 4.35
C ALA A 190 4.32 -15.14 4.34
N LEU A 191 4.24 -15.90 5.43
CA LEU A 191 3.27 -16.99 5.59
C LEU A 191 1.83 -16.44 5.64
N ASP A 192 1.53 -15.48 6.52
CA ASP A 192 0.15 -14.99 6.72
C ASP A 192 -0.37 -14.09 5.58
N GLU A 193 0.49 -13.38 4.82
CA GLU A 193 0.02 -12.77 3.55
C GLU A 193 0.03 -13.76 2.39
N GLY A 194 0.94 -14.73 2.39
CA GLY A 194 0.99 -15.81 1.41
C GLY A 194 -0.29 -16.64 1.40
N ASP A 195 -0.80 -17.04 2.58
CA ASP A 195 -2.07 -17.75 2.70
C ASP A 195 -3.18 -16.94 2.00
N LYS A 196 -3.39 -15.69 2.43
CA LYS A 196 -4.51 -14.84 1.95
C LYS A 196 -4.43 -14.57 0.46
N GLN A 197 -3.24 -14.30 -0.07
CA GLN A 197 -3.05 -13.91 -1.46
C GLN A 197 -3.17 -15.11 -2.40
N THR A 198 -2.70 -16.29 -1.99
CA THR A 198 -2.90 -17.54 -2.75
C THR A 198 -4.34 -18.02 -2.64
N GLU A 199 -4.97 -18.01 -1.46
CA GLU A 199 -6.41 -18.29 -1.26
C GLU A 199 -7.27 -17.38 -2.17
N THR A 200 -7.02 -16.07 -2.14
CA THR A 200 -7.75 -15.07 -2.96
C THR A 200 -7.52 -15.29 -4.46
N HIS A 201 -6.29 -15.56 -4.88
CA HIS A 201 -5.99 -15.81 -6.29
C HIS A 201 -6.61 -17.13 -6.79
N THR A 202 -6.62 -18.18 -5.96
CA THR A 202 -7.20 -19.48 -6.30
C THR A 202 -8.69 -19.37 -6.55
N ALA A 203 -9.45 -18.77 -5.62
CA ALA A 203 -10.88 -18.55 -5.80
C ALA A 203 -11.20 -17.67 -7.04
N PHE A 204 -10.31 -16.74 -7.37
CA PHE A 204 -10.46 -15.90 -8.56
C PHE A 204 -10.14 -16.66 -9.86
N ASP A 205 -9.07 -17.47 -9.87
CA ASP A 205 -8.68 -18.33 -11.00
C ASP A 205 -9.76 -19.38 -11.30
N GLU A 206 -10.27 -20.08 -10.28
CA GLU A 206 -11.37 -21.04 -10.40
C GLU A 206 -12.63 -20.40 -11.02
N ALA A 207 -13.06 -19.27 -10.48
CA ALA A 207 -14.26 -18.57 -10.94
C ALA A 207 -14.10 -18.04 -12.39
N LEU A 208 -12.91 -17.56 -12.75
CA LEU A 208 -12.61 -17.15 -14.12
C LEU A 208 -12.45 -18.34 -15.08
N ARG A 209 -11.93 -19.49 -14.66
CA ARG A 209 -11.91 -20.69 -15.52
C ARG A 209 -13.30 -21.25 -15.74
N ALA A 210 -14.18 -21.17 -14.74
CA ALA A 210 -15.57 -21.61 -14.87
C ALA A 210 -16.39 -20.74 -15.84
N SER A 211 -16.09 -19.43 -15.93
CA SER A 211 -16.87 -18.46 -16.72
C SER A 211 -16.21 -18.01 -18.04
N HIS A 212 -14.88 -17.94 -18.08
CA HIS A 212 -14.07 -17.33 -19.16
C HIS A 212 -12.76 -18.12 -19.45
N PRO A 213 -12.80 -19.45 -19.70
CA PRO A 213 -11.61 -20.31 -19.77
C PRO A 213 -10.63 -19.96 -20.90
N GLU A 214 -11.13 -19.53 -22.06
CA GLU A 214 -10.30 -19.12 -23.19
C GLU A 214 -9.52 -17.83 -22.90
N GLN A 215 -10.17 -16.88 -22.23
CA GLN A 215 -9.59 -15.60 -21.87
C GLN A 215 -8.49 -15.77 -20.81
N VAL A 216 -8.73 -16.62 -19.80
CA VAL A 216 -7.70 -16.99 -18.80
C VAL A 216 -6.49 -17.63 -19.50
N SER A 217 -6.72 -18.62 -20.37
CA SER A 217 -5.66 -19.33 -21.07
C SER A 217 -4.82 -18.39 -21.95
N ARG A 218 -5.46 -17.43 -22.63
CA ARG A 218 -4.80 -16.37 -23.40
C ARG A 218 -4.00 -15.43 -22.50
N GLU A 219 -4.54 -15.04 -21.34
CA GLU A 219 -3.86 -14.13 -20.42
C GLU A 219 -2.64 -14.79 -19.77
N GLN A 220 -2.72 -16.07 -19.39
CA GLN A 220 -1.57 -16.85 -18.93
C GLN A 220 -0.46 -16.91 -19.99
N ALA A 221 -0.81 -17.07 -21.27
CA ALA A 221 0.15 -17.02 -22.38
C ALA A 221 0.80 -15.62 -22.56
N ARG A 222 0.05 -14.52 -22.33
CA ARG A 222 0.60 -13.15 -22.31
C ARG A 222 1.57 -12.96 -21.15
N ILE A 223 1.23 -13.43 -19.95
CA ILE A 223 2.10 -13.37 -18.75
C ILE A 223 3.40 -14.13 -19.00
N ALA A 224 3.34 -15.38 -19.48
CA ALA A 224 4.52 -16.17 -19.79
C ALA A 224 5.42 -15.51 -20.86
N THR A 225 4.80 -14.94 -21.91
CA THR A 225 5.52 -14.21 -22.97
C THR A 225 6.21 -12.97 -22.44
N TRP A 226 5.54 -12.20 -21.58
CA TRP A 226 6.09 -11.02 -20.91
C TRP A 226 7.25 -11.37 -19.96
N GLN A 227 7.12 -12.44 -19.18
CA GLN A 227 8.18 -12.90 -18.27
C GLN A 227 9.43 -13.39 -19.02
N ALA A 228 9.26 -13.99 -20.21
CA ALA A 228 10.36 -14.47 -21.05
C ALA A 228 11.00 -13.40 -21.96
N SER A 229 10.44 -12.17 -22.00
CA SER A 229 10.83 -11.13 -22.95
C SER A 229 11.62 -9.98 -22.34
N ASP A 230 12.36 -9.26 -23.19
CA ASP A 230 12.85 -7.93 -22.84
C ASP A 230 11.70 -6.92 -22.89
N ASN A 231 11.06 -6.72 -21.73
CA ASN A 231 9.95 -5.80 -21.54
C ASN A 231 10.27 -4.34 -21.89
N THR A 232 11.55 -3.97 -22.00
CA THR A 232 11.92 -2.63 -22.48
C THR A 232 11.66 -2.44 -23.98
N LYS A 233 11.51 -3.53 -24.75
CA LYS A 233 11.30 -3.55 -26.20
C LYS A 233 9.85 -3.81 -26.63
N LEU A 234 9.01 -4.35 -25.75
CA LEU A 234 7.61 -4.67 -26.08
C LEU A 234 6.73 -3.41 -26.22
N PRO A 235 5.67 -3.44 -27.05
CA PRO A 235 4.56 -2.48 -27.00
C PRO A 235 3.84 -2.44 -25.64
N ASP A 236 3.32 -1.28 -25.24
CA ASP A 236 2.58 -1.17 -23.96
C ASP A 236 1.26 -1.95 -23.95
N ALA A 237 0.64 -2.15 -25.12
CA ALA A 237 -0.58 -2.94 -25.28
C ALA A 237 -0.37 -4.45 -25.02
N ASP A 238 0.87 -4.94 -25.14
CA ASP A 238 1.19 -6.35 -24.89
C ASP A 238 1.40 -6.64 -23.40
N CYS A 239 1.46 -5.61 -22.55
CA CYS A 239 1.56 -5.74 -21.09
C CYS A 239 0.30 -6.39 -20.50
N PRO A 240 0.40 -7.55 -19.82
CA PRO A 240 -0.75 -8.23 -19.22
C PRO A 240 -1.31 -7.46 -18.02
N TYR A 241 -0.46 -6.73 -17.29
CA TYR A 241 -0.82 -5.94 -16.11
C TYR A 241 -1.53 -4.62 -16.44
N TYR A 242 -1.85 -4.35 -17.71
CA TYR A 242 -2.48 -3.11 -18.17
C TYR A 242 -3.59 -3.38 -19.18
N ALA A 243 -4.76 -2.79 -18.93
CA ALA A 243 -5.87 -2.73 -19.88
C ALA A 243 -6.09 -1.27 -20.31
N GLU A 244 -6.00 -1.01 -21.62
CA GLU A 244 -6.33 0.29 -22.20
C GLU A 244 -7.85 0.49 -22.22
N SER A 245 -8.38 0.97 -21.10
CA SER A 245 -9.81 1.21 -20.91
C SER A 245 -10.25 2.49 -21.61
N LYS A 246 -11.26 2.40 -22.49
CA LYS A 246 -11.90 3.54 -23.14
C LYS A 246 -12.68 4.36 -22.09
N GLY A 247 -12.01 5.35 -21.49
CA GLY A 247 -12.61 6.17 -20.45
C GLY A 247 -13.91 6.85 -20.90
N LYS A 248 -15.01 6.58 -20.18
CA LYS A 248 -16.31 7.21 -20.44
C LYS A 248 -16.25 8.72 -20.16
N ALA A 249 -16.95 9.51 -20.97
CA ALA A 249 -17.07 10.95 -20.75
C ALA A 249 -17.94 11.24 -19.51
N ILE A 250 -17.67 12.31 -18.75
CA ILE A 250 -18.46 12.68 -17.55
C ILE A 250 -19.97 12.78 -17.86
N ALA A 251 -20.35 13.25 -19.05
CA ALA A 251 -21.76 13.31 -19.46
C ALA A 251 -22.40 11.91 -19.59
N GLN A 252 -21.67 10.93 -20.14
CA GLN A 252 -22.11 9.54 -20.23
C GLN A 252 -22.15 8.89 -18.84
N ILE A 253 -21.14 9.13 -17.99
CA ILE A 253 -21.12 8.64 -16.61
C ILE A 253 -22.35 9.15 -15.85
N ARG A 254 -22.69 10.43 -15.98
CA ARG A 254 -23.91 11.01 -15.36
C ARG A 254 -25.18 10.36 -15.90
N LEU A 255 -25.30 10.17 -17.22
CA LEU A 255 -26.46 9.52 -17.83
C LEU A 255 -26.65 8.09 -17.30
N GLU A 256 -25.59 7.28 -17.29
CA GLU A 256 -25.62 5.92 -16.74
C GLU A 256 -25.93 5.93 -15.22
N THR A 257 -25.35 6.88 -14.47
CA THR A 257 -25.63 7.09 -13.03
C THR A 257 -27.09 7.51 -12.77
N GLU A 258 -27.76 8.14 -13.74
CA GLU A 258 -29.16 8.55 -13.65
C GLU A 258 -30.12 7.44 -14.12
N GLN A 259 -29.71 6.63 -15.10
CA GLN A 259 -30.46 5.46 -15.57
C GLN A 259 -30.46 4.32 -14.55
N ALA A 260 -29.34 4.11 -13.84
CA ALA A 260 -29.21 3.11 -12.77
C ALA A 260 -29.91 3.50 -11.44
N LYS A 261 -30.84 4.46 -11.43
CA LYS A 261 -31.58 4.88 -10.23
C LYS A 261 -32.84 4.04 -9.93
N GLY A 262 -33.06 2.95 -10.65
CA GLY A 262 -34.02 1.92 -10.25
C GLY A 262 -33.47 1.11 -9.08
N GLY A 263 -34.30 0.77 -8.09
CA GLY A 263 -33.97 -0.28 -7.12
C GLY A 263 -34.11 -1.67 -7.76
N ALA A 264 -33.73 -2.72 -7.02
CA ALA A 264 -33.92 -4.11 -7.42
C ALA A 264 -35.28 -4.36 -8.10
N THR A 265 -35.26 -4.85 -9.35
CA THR A 265 -36.47 -5.10 -10.14
C THR A 265 -37.02 -6.50 -9.91
N CYS A 266 -36.18 -7.42 -9.43
CA CYS A 266 -36.54 -8.81 -9.15
C CYS A 266 -37.17 -9.55 -10.36
N GLU A 267 -36.87 -9.12 -11.59
CA GLU A 267 -37.46 -9.63 -12.84
C GLU A 267 -37.23 -11.14 -13.07
N GLY A 268 -36.26 -11.75 -12.37
CA GLY A 268 -36.01 -13.19 -12.38
C GLY A 268 -36.91 -14.03 -11.46
N ALA A 269 -37.73 -13.41 -10.60
CA ALA A 269 -38.63 -14.13 -9.69
C ALA A 269 -39.92 -14.55 -10.43
N HIS A 270 -40.09 -15.86 -10.64
CA HIS A 270 -41.28 -16.43 -11.27
C HIS A 270 -42.12 -17.19 -10.23
N PHE A 271 -43.41 -16.85 -10.12
CA PHE A 271 -44.37 -17.50 -9.24
C PHE A 271 -45.45 -18.20 -10.08
N GLU A 272 -45.84 -19.41 -9.68
CA GLU A 272 -46.75 -20.24 -10.48
C GLU A 272 -48.23 -19.96 -10.17
N SER A 273 -48.53 -19.47 -8.96
CA SER A 273 -49.89 -19.12 -8.54
C SER A 273 -50.14 -17.61 -8.47
N VAL A 274 -51.41 -17.21 -8.64
CA VAL A 274 -51.84 -15.82 -8.50
C VAL A 274 -51.68 -15.33 -7.05
N GLU A 275 -51.93 -16.20 -6.08
CA GLU A 275 -51.79 -15.89 -4.64
C GLU A 275 -50.33 -15.58 -4.26
N GLU A 276 -49.36 -16.33 -4.78
CA GLU A 276 -47.93 -16.03 -4.59
C GLU A 276 -47.51 -14.74 -5.29
N ALA A 277 -48.07 -14.43 -6.46
CA ALA A 277 -47.77 -13.19 -7.18
C ALA A 277 -48.32 -11.95 -6.44
N GLU A 278 -49.55 -12.01 -5.91
CA GLU A 278 -50.12 -10.93 -5.09
C GLU A 278 -49.34 -10.74 -3.77
N LEU A 279 -48.90 -11.84 -3.16
CA LEU A 279 -48.03 -11.83 -1.98
C LEU A 279 -46.65 -11.24 -2.31
N ALA A 280 -46.07 -11.58 -3.46
CA ALA A 280 -44.81 -11.03 -3.94
C ALA A 280 -44.90 -9.51 -4.18
N ASP A 281 -45.97 -9.03 -4.83
CA ASP A 281 -46.23 -7.60 -5.02
C ASP A 281 -46.34 -6.85 -3.68
N CYS A 282 -47.01 -7.46 -2.69
CA CYS A 282 -47.11 -6.91 -1.33
C CYS A 282 -45.73 -6.82 -0.65
N ILE A 283 -44.92 -7.88 -0.73
CA ILE A 283 -43.56 -7.91 -0.15
C ILE A 283 -42.64 -6.90 -0.87
N LEU A 284 -42.72 -6.80 -2.20
CA LEU A 284 -41.99 -5.81 -3.00
C LEU A 284 -42.37 -4.37 -2.62
N ASP A 285 -43.64 -4.08 -2.37
CA ASP A 285 -44.05 -2.77 -1.83
C ASP A 285 -43.49 -2.51 -0.43
N GLY A 286 -43.37 -3.55 0.42
CA GLY A 286 -42.65 -3.48 1.70
C GLY A 286 -41.15 -3.18 1.53
N MET A 287 -40.46 -3.86 0.62
CA MET A 287 -39.04 -3.63 0.31
C MET A 287 -38.81 -2.19 -0.20
N LYS A 288 -39.67 -1.68 -1.08
CA LYS A 288 -39.62 -0.26 -1.53
C LYS A 288 -39.76 0.74 -0.37
N ILE A 289 -40.51 0.40 0.67
CA ILE A 289 -40.64 1.23 1.89
C ILE A 289 -39.34 1.19 2.72
N GLU A 290 -38.65 0.04 2.81
CA GLU A 290 -37.32 -0.03 3.43
C GLU A 290 -36.29 0.85 2.71
N ASP A 291 -36.29 0.83 1.37
CA ASP A 291 -35.40 1.67 0.56
C ASP A 291 -35.70 3.17 0.70
N GLU A 292 -36.98 3.55 0.69
CA GLU A 292 -37.38 4.94 0.90
C GLU A 292 -37.02 5.43 2.31
N ARG A 293 -37.18 4.60 3.35
CA ARG A 293 -36.69 4.90 4.71
C ARG A 293 -35.19 5.13 4.73
N GLN A 294 -34.42 4.24 4.10
CA GLN A 294 -32.96 4.38 4.04
C GLN A 294 -32.55 5.66 3.30
N ARG A 295 -33.23 5.99 2.19
CA ARG A 295 -32.99 7.20 1.39
C ARG A 295 -33.28 8.48 2.19
N LEU A 296 -34.35 8.49 2.98
CA LEU A 296 -34.70 9.64 3.82
C LEU A 296 -33.77 9.78 5.02
N ALA A 297 -33.35 8.68 5.64
CA ALA A 297 -32.32 8.70 6.69
C ALA A 297 -30.99 9.27 6.18
N SER A 298 -30.53 8.87 4.98
CA SER A 298 -29.28 9.39 4.41
C SER A 298 -29.33 10.86 4.00
N ASN A 299 -30.49 11.36 3.55
CA ASN A 299 -30.62 12.75 3.09
C ASN A 299 -30.72 13.78 4.23
N HIS A 300 -30.95 13.32 5.47
CA HIS A 300 -31.22 14.17 6.63
C HIS A 300 -30.32 13.84 7.84
N ALA A 301 -29.20 13.14 7.62
CA ALA A 301 -28.28 12.74 8.69
C ALA A 301 -27.54 13.93 9.33
N ASP A 302 -27.27 15.00 8.56
CA ASP A 302 -26.62 16.24 9.01
C ASP A 302 -27.63 17.37 9.32
N ASP A 303 -28.92 17.16 9.05
CA ASP A 303 -29.98 18.13 9.36
C ASP A 303 -30.33 18.03 10.86
N ASN A 304 -29.69 18.86 11.70
CA ASN A 304 -30.28 19.21 12.99
C ASN A 304 -31.72 19.69 12.74
N ASP A 305 -32.70 19.11 13.44
CA ASP A 305 -34.14 19.27 13.17
C ASP A 305 -34.64 20.74 13.15
N ASP A 306 -33.83 21.69 13.65
CA ASP A 306 -34.16 23.11 13.71
C ASP A 306 -33.20 24.08 12.97
N ASP A 307 -32.24 23.59 12.17
CA ASP A 307 -31.31 24.47 11.40
C ASP A 307 -31.49 24.42 9.86
N GLY A 308 -32.20 23.40 9.34
CA GLY A 308 -32.48 23.30 7.91
C GLY A 308 -33.36 24.45 7.37
N THR A 309 -33.16 24.85 6.11
CA THR A 309 -33.96 25.91 5.46
C THR A 309 -35.44 25.52 5.32
N ILE A 310 -36.33 26.51 5.18
CA ILE A 310 -37.79 26.30 5.04
C ILE A 310 -38.12 25.30 3.89
N ASP A 311 -37.37 25.36 2.79
CA ASP A 311 -37.59 24.48 1.64
C ASP A 311 -37.14 23.03 1.90
N GLN A 312 -36.03 22.84 2.64
CA GLN A 312 -35.61 21.51 3.13
C GLN A 312 -36.66 20.92 4.10
N ARG A 313 -37.15 21.69 5.08
CA ARG A 313 -38.20 21.24 6.02
C ARG A 313 -39.50 20.88 5.30
N THR A 314 -39.87 21.66 4.28
CA THR A 314 -41.05 21.40 3.44
C THR A 314 -40.87 20.12 2.61
N THR A 315 -39.69 19.91 2.04
CA THR A 315 -39.34 18.71 1.26
C THR A 315 -39.35 17.45 2.13
N ARG A 316 -38.71 17.48 3.31
CA ARG A 316 -38.75 16.39 4.30
C ARG A 316 -40.18 16.06 4.71
N THR A 317 -41.01 17.07 4.97
CA THR A 317 -42.43 16.88 5.31
C THR A 317 -43.22 16.22 4.18
N ARG A 318 -43.02 16.64 2.92
CA ARG A 318 -43.67 16.02 1.75
C ARG A 318 -43.24 14.55 1.58
N SER A 319 -41.96 14.25 1.79
CA SER A 319 -41.44 12.88 1.70
C SER A 319 -41.97 11.97 2.82
N LEU A 320 -42.03 12.43 4.07
CA LEU A 320 -42.63 11.68 5.17
C LEU A 320 -44.14 11.42 4.94
N ASN A 321 -44.87 12.41 4.40
CA ASN A 321 -46.27 12.21 3.99
C ASN A 321 -46.42 11.23 2.82
N ASN A 322 -45.41 11.10 1.95
CA ASN A 322 -45.40 10.09 0.88
C ASN A 322 -45.12 8.70 1.44
N LEU A 323 -44.15 8.58 2.36
CA LEU A 323 -43.82 7.34 3.06
C LEU A 323 -45.03 6.80 3.85
N ALA A 324 -45.75 7.66 4.58
CA ALA A 324 -46.99 7.27 5.26
C ALA A 324 -48.05 6.73 4.28
N ARG A 325 -48.24 7.37 3.11
CA ARG A 325 -49.14 6.86 2.06
C ARG A 325 -48.68 5.54 1.45
N MET A 326 -47.37 5.33 1.26
CA MET A 326 -46.82 4.04 0.80
C MET A 326 -47.10 2.94 1.82
N ILE A 327 -46.86 3.20 3.11
CA ILE A 327 -47.17 2.24 4.18
C ILE A 327 -48.67 1.95 4.23
N MET A 328 -49.54 2.94 4.07
CA MET A 328 -50.99 2.72 4.05
C MET A 328 -51.46 1.87 2.86
N LYS A 329 -50.87 2.05 1.66
CA LYS A 329 -51.10 1.14 0.52
C LYS A 329 -50.62 -0.28 0.84
N PHE A 330 -49.43 -0.42 1.40
CA PHE A 330 -48.87 -1.71 1.81
C PHE A 330 -49.73 -2.42 2.86
N ARG A 331 -50.26 -1.69 3.86
CA ARG A 331 -51.17 -2.25 4.88
C ARG A 331 -52.47 -2.81 4.28
N SER A 332 -53.05 -2.13 3.29
CA SER A 332 -54.24 -2.62 2.59
C SER A 332 -53.95 -3.88 1.75
N ALA A 333 -52.74 -4.02 1.19
CA ALA A 333 -52.33 -5.27 0.55
C ALA A 333 -52.06 -6.38 1.60
N GLN A 334 -51.38 -6.05 2.69
CA GLN A 334 -51.00 -6.97 3.78
C GLN A 334 -52.22 -7.55 4.51
N GLU A 335 -53.33 -6.82 4.61
CA GLU A 335 -54.60 -7.34 5.16
C GLU A 335 -55.14 -8.53 4.35
N ASN A 336 -54.96 -8.52 3.02
CA ASN A 336 -55.42 -9.58 2.12
C ASN A 336 -54.39 -10.72 2.01
N THR A 337 -53.11 -10.39 1.84
CA THR A 337 -52.05 -11.37 1.52
C THR A 337 -51.37 -11.97 2.75
N MET A 338 -51.34 -11.26 3.88
CA MET A 338 -50.72 -11.71 5.14
C MET A 338 -51.65 -11.46 6.35
N PRO A 339 -52.89 -11.99 6.34
CA PRO A 339 -53.93 -11.63 7.32
C PRO A 339 -53.56 -11.94 8.77
N LEU A 340 -52.80 -13.01 9.02
CA LEU A 340 -52.35 -13.38 10.38
C LEU A 340 -51.33 -12.39 10.94
N ILE A 341 -50.47 -11.83 10.07
CA ILE A 341 -49.50 -10.80 10.44
C ILE A 341 -50.24 -9.48 10.67
N PHE A 342 -51.14 -9.09 9.76
CA PHE A 342 -51.95 -7.88 9.90
C PHE A 342 -52.79 -7.89 11.19
N ALA A 343 -53.42 -9.03 11.51
CA ALA A 343 -54.17 -9.22 12.75
C ALA A 343 -53.32 -9.09 14.04
N ALA A 344 -52.00 -9.26 13.95
CA ALA A 344 -51.08 -9.12 15.07
C ALA A 344 -50.56 -7.69 15.28
N LEU A 345 -50.77 -6.78 14.32
CA LEU A 345 -50.41 -5.36 14.41
C LEU A 345 -51.32 -4.59 15.37
N SER A 346 -50.77 -3.63 16.12
CA SER A 346 -51.54 -2.68 16.91
C SER A 346 -52.29 -1.68 16.01
N PRO A 347 -53.31 -0.95 16.51
CA PRO A 347 -53.98 0.09 15.73
C PRO A 347 -53.01 1.16 15.20
N ASP A 348 -52.07 1.60 16.04
CA ASP A 348 -51.06 2.61 15.68
C ASP A 348 -50.08 2.09 14.61
N ASP A 349 -49.81 0.78 14.56
CA ASP A 349 -49.00 0.16 13.51
C ASP A 349 -49.75 0.04 12.18
N ARG A 350 -51.10 -0.07 12.22
CA ARG A 350 -51.95 -0.18 11.03
C ARG A 350 -52.17 1.17 10.36
N GLU A 351 -52.36 2.25 11.12
CA GLU A 351 -52.58 3.61 10.61
C GLU A 351 -51.46 4.58 11.04
N PRO A 352 -50.22 4.39 10.57
CA PRO A 352 -49.09 5.24 10.97
C PRO A 352 -49.17 6.63 10.35
N ASP A 353 -48.89 7.64 11.18
CA ASP A 353 -48.77 9.03 10.76
C ASP A 353 -47.36 9.37 10.22
N ARG A 354 -47.18 10.62 9.77
CA ARG A 354 -45.87 11.11 9.28
C ARG A 354 -44.73 11.09 10.32
N ARG A 355 -45.03 10.98 11.62
CA ARG A 355 -44.04 10.94 12.71
C ARG A 355 -43.57 9.51 12.96
N THR A 356 -44.48 8.55 12.84
CA THR A 356 -44.22 7.10 13.03
C THR A 356 -43.79 6.39 11.74
N ALA A 357 -44.02 6.97 10.57
CA ALA A 357 -43.69 6.38 9.26
C ALA A 357 -42.23 5.90 9.10
N MET A 358 -41.26 6.49 9.80
CA MET A 358 -39.85 6.05 9.78
C MET A 358 -39.57 4.82 10.66
N THR A 359 -40.36 4.59 11.71
CA THR A 359 -40.05 3.63 12.78
C THR A 359 -41.06 2.49 12.92
N VAL A 360 -42.30 2.65 12.40
CA VAL A 360 -43.35 1.62 12.48
C VAL A 360 -42.88 0.28 11.87
N PRO A 361 -43.04 -0.87 12.55
CA PRO A 361 -42.59 -2.16 12.03
C PRO A 361 -43.41 -2.56 10.79
N LEU A 362 -42.73 -2.86 9.68
CA LEU A 362 -43.41 -3.32 8.46
C LEU A 362 -43.99 -4.73 8.63
N CYS A 363 -43.36 -5.55 9.48
CA CYS A 363 -43.71 -6.95 9.72
C CYS A 363 -43.71 -7.78 8.42
N LEU A 364 -42.61 -7.68 7.66
CA LEU A 364 -42.33 -8.63 6.59
C LEU A 364 -42.00 -10.02 7.18
N PRO A 365 -42.15 -11.12 6.42
CA PRO A 365 -41.80 -12.48 6.85
C PRO A 365 -40.41 -12.62 7.50
N SER A 366 -39.43 -11.82 7.07
CA SER A 366 -38.06 -11.77 7.63
C SER A 366 -37.94 -11.04 8.98
N ALA A 367 -38.93 -10.24 9.34
CA ALA A 367 -38.96 -9.41 10.56
C ALA A 367 -40.36 -9.43 11.20
N PRO A 368 -40.85 -10.60 11.67
CA PRO A 368 -42.23 -10.79 12.10
C PRO A 368 -42.58 -10.05 13.40
N PRO A 369 -43.88 -9.89 13.71
CA PRO A 369 -44.32 -9.29 14.97
C PRO A 369 -43.77 -10.06 16.17
N LEU A 370 -43.03 -9.38 17.06
CA LEU A 370 -42.38 -9.97 18.24
C LEU A 370 -43.33 -10.80 19.11
N ASN A 371 -44.61 -10.41 19.16
CA ASN A 371 -45.64 -11.05 19.98
C ASN A 371 -46.21 -12.34 19.37
N LYS A 372 -46.01 -12.61 18.06
CA LYS A 372 -46.53 -13.79 17.33
C LYS A 372 -45.61 -14.20 16.16
N PRO A 373 -44.37 -14.67 16.40
CA PRO A 373 -43.47 -15.11 15.34
C PRO A 373 -43.98 -16.35 14.55
N SER A 374 -44.95 -17.10 15.10
CA SER A 374 -45.63 -18.21 14.42
C SER A 374 -46.73 -17.77 13.42
N ALA A 375 -46.95 -16.47 13.24
CA ALA A 375 -47.95 -15.95 12.29
C ALA A 375 -47.48 -15.98 10.82
N VAL A 376 -46.20 -16.25 10.56
CA VAL A 376 -45.62 -16.34 9.21
C VAL A 376 -45.72 -17.77 8.69
N SER A 377 -46.32 -17.96 7.52
CA SER A 377 -46.42 -19.26 6.86
C SER A 377 -45.07 -19.70 6.25
N SER A 378 -44.95 -20.97 5.88
CA SER A 378 -43.80 -21.45 5.10
C SER A 378 -43.73 -20.81 3.71
N THR A 379 -44.89 -20.51 3.12
CA THR A 379 -45.02 -19.89 1.80
C THR A 379 -44.53 -18.45 1.82
N ASP A 380 -44.92 -17.66 2.84
CA ASP A 380 -44.50 -16.25 2.95
C ASP A 380 -42.97 -16.13 3.03
N LYS A 381 -42.34 -17.06 3.78
CA LYS A 381 -40.88 -17.15 3.86
C LYS A 381 -40.24 -17.56 2.54
N ALA A 382 -40.85 -18.50 1.80
CA ALA A 382 -40.34 -18.94 0.50
C ALA A 382 -40.39 -17.79 -0.52
N VAL A 383 -41.53 -17.10 -0.65
CA VAL A 383 -41.71 -15.95 -1.56
C VAL A 383 -40.75 -14.82 -1.19
N GLU A 384 -40.67 -14.40 0.09
CA GLU A 384 -39.70 -13.36 0.46
C GLU A 384 -38.25 -13.83 0.23
N SER A 385 -37.89 -15.08 0.54
CA SER A 385 -36.51 -15.55 0.32
C SER A 385 -36.10 -15.49 -1.16
N THR A 386 -37.03 -15.78 -2.08
CA THR A 386 -36.80 -15.67 -3.53
C THR A 386 -36.58 -14.21 -3.93
N LEU A 387 -37.44 -13.30 -3.49
CA LEU A 387 -37.31 -11.85 -3.77
C LEU A 387 -36.04 -11.25 -3.16
N ARG A 388 -35.66 -11.63 -1.93
CA ARG A 388 -34.42 -11.18 -1.29
C ARG A 388 -33.18 -11.73 -1.99
N TRP A 389 -33.24 -12.93 -2.58
CA TRP A 389 -32.15 -13.51 -3.36
C TRP A 389 -31.93 -12.78 -4.69
N GLU A 390 -32.99 -12.52 -5.46
CA GLU A 390 -32.88 -11.71 -6.68
C GLU A 390 -32.48 -10.26 -6.36
N ALA A 391 -33.04 -9.64 -5.31
CA ALA A 391 -32.60 -8.31 -4.89
C ALA A 391 -31.12 -8.25 -4.46
N MET A 392 -30.57 -9.30 -3.83
CA MET A 392 -29.13 -9.38 -3.58
C MET A 392 -28.31 -9.40 -4.87
N LYS A 393 -28.78 -10.07 -5.93
CA LYS A 393 -28.12 -10.04 -7.25
C LYS A 393 -28.20 -8.65 -7.88
N ASP A 394 -29.38 -8.03 -7.90
CA ASP A 394 -29.59 -6.72 -8.51
C ASP A 394 -28.72 -5.65 -7.83
N GLU A 395 -28.69 -5.63 -6.49
CA GLU A 395 -27.89 -4.67 -5.74
C GLU A 395 -26.37 -4.91 -5.86
N LEU A 396 -25.92 -6.15 -6.08
CA LEU A 396 -24.53 -6.41 -6.45
C LEU A 396 -24.18 -5.91 -7.86
N ASP A 397 -25.08 -6.04 -8.84
CA ASP A 397 -24.85 -5.50 -10.18
C ASP A 397 -24.85 -3.96 -10.18
N ASN A 398 -25.77 -3.34 -9.44
CA ASN A 398 -25.80 -1.90 -9.20
C ASN A 398 -24.48 -1.44 -8.54
N LEU A 399 -24.03 -2.12 -7.49
CA LEU A 399 -22.76 -1.84 -6.81
C LEU A 399 -21.57 -1.95 -7.79
N LEU A 400 -21.45 -3.05 -8.54
CA LEU A 400 -20.39 -3.25 -9.53
C LEU A 400 -20.44 -2.21 -10.65
N HIS A 401 -21.64 -1.85 -11.14
CA HIS A 401 -21.82 -0.79 -12.12
C HIS A 401 -21.28 0.55 -11.60
N HIS A 402 -21.68 0.97 -10.41
CA HIS A 402 -21.22 2.22 -9.84
C HIS A 402 -19.72 2.21 -9.46
N LEU A 403 -19.16 1.06 -9.05
CA LEU A 403 -17.71 0.92 -8.86
C LEU A 403 -16.93 1.05 -10.18
N ARG A 404 -17.45 0.53 -11.30
CA ARG A 404 -16.87 0.76 -12.65
C ARG A 404 -16.95 2.23 -13.04
N LEU A 405 -18.07 2.90 -12.76
CA LEU A 405 -18.21 4.33 -13.00
C LEU A 405 -17.22 5.15 -12.15
N LYS A 406 -17.01 4.79 -10.87
CA LYS A 406 -15.96 5.38 -10.02
C LYS A 406 -14.59 5.23 -10.70
N GLY A 407 -14.21 4.01 -11.11
CA GLY A 407 -12.96 3.75 -11.83
C GLY A 407 -12.79 4.61 -13.09
N CYS A 408 -13.83 4.73 -13.93
CA CYS A 408 -13.84 5.60 -15.12
C CYS A 408 -13.62 7.08 -14.75
N MET A 409 -14.27 7.56 -13.69
CA MET A 409 -14.16 8.95 -13.25
C MET A 409 -12.75 9.34 -12.83
N HIS A 410 -12.03 8.47 -12.12
CA HIS A 410 -10.66 8.78 -11.71
C HIS A 410 -9.69 8.78 -12.89
N LYS A 411 -9.83 7.86 -13.85
CA LYS A 411 -9.10 7.89 -15.14
C LYS A 411 -9.31 9.23 -15.85
N HIS A 412 -10.54 9.76 -15.85
CA HIS A 412 -10.84 11.09 -16.40
C HIS A 412 -10.26 12.26 -15.58
N ARG A 413 -10.23 12.17 -14.23
CA ARG A 413 -9.60 13.19 -13.37
C ARG A 413 -8.09 13.29 -13.62
N ILE A 414 -7.41 12.17 -13.85
CA ILE A 414 -5.98 12.12 -14.22
C ILE A 414 -5.72 12.79 -15.58
N ALA A 415 -6.64 12.64 -16.54
CA ALA A 415 -6.55 13.29 -17.85
C ALA A 415 -6.76 14.82 -17.83
N GLY A 416 -7.18 15.39 -16.69
CA GLY A 416 -7.07 16.83 -16.40
C GLY A 416 -8.17 17.73 -16.96
N PRO A 417 -9.29 17.93 -16.24
CA PRO A 417 -10.26 18.98 -16.55
C PRO A 417 -9.72 20.37 -16.15
N THR A 418 -9.14 21.10 -17.10
CA THR A 418 -8.64 22.48 -16.84
C THR A 418 -9.79 23.48 -16.73
N GLY A 419 -10.25 23.76 -15.50
CA GLY A 419 -11.10 24.91 -15.17
C GLY A 419 -12.17 24.63 -14.11
N GLN A 420 -12.50 25.64 -13.30
CA GLN A 420 -13.42 25.53 -12.14
C GLN A 420 -14.75 24.84 -12.49
N ARG A 421 -15.45 25.27 -13.55
CA ARG A 421 -16.73 24.67 -13.99
C ARG A 421 -16.63 23.20 -14.44
N ALA A 422 -15.44 22.74 -14.85
CA ALA A 422 -15.22 21.34 -15.17
C ALA A 422 -14.95 20.54 -13.88
N GLY A 423 -14.12 21.08 -12.97
CA GLY A 423 -13.87 20.54 -11.64
C GLY A 423 -15.15 20.34 -10.82
N THR A 424 -15.99 21.37 -10.68
CA THR A 424 -17.26 21.25 -9.93
C THR A 424 -18.18 20.18 -10.53
N ARG A 425 -18.26 20.07 -11.86
CA ARG A 425 -19.11 19.06 -12.51
C ARG A 425 -18.56 17.64 -12.35
N ALA A 426 -17.24 17.46 -12.31
CA ALA A 426 -16.63 16.19 -11.94
C ALA A 426 -16.94 15.85 -10.46
N LEU A 427 -16.79 16.80 -9.54
CA LEU A 427 -17.07 16.58 -8.12
C LEU A 427 -18.52 16.16 -7.85
N THR A 428 -19.52 16.85 -8.44
CA THR A 428 -20.94 16.46 -8.29
C THR A 428 -21.21 15.04 -8.80
N ALA A 429 -20.56 14.63 -9.88
CA ALA A 429 -20.69 13.26 -10.38
C ALA A 429 -20.02 12.25 -9.44
N GLN A 430 -18.88 12.60 -8.82
CA GLN A 430 -18.16 11.72 -7.89
C GLN A 430 -18.97 11.50 -6.61
N ILE A 431 -19.57 12.56 -6.06
CA ILE A 431 -20.51 12.49 -4.93
C ILE A 431 -21.68 11.57 -5.30
N SER A 432 -22.36 11.82 -6.42
CA SER A 432 -23.48 10.98 -6.85
C SER A 432 -23.12 9.51 -7.07
N VAL A 433 -21.92 9.19 -7.58
CA VAL A 433 -21.46 7.80 -7.73
C VAL A 433 -21.17 7.17 -6.37
N ASN A 434 -20.48 7.87 -5.47
CA ASN A 434 -20.20 7.38 -4.12
C ASN A 434 -21.49 7.16 -3.29
N ASP A 435 -22.49 8.02 -3.44
CA ASP A 435 -23.78 7.87 -2.75
C ASP A 435 -24.61 6.71 -3.33
N ASN A 436 -24.49 6.42 -4.63
CA ASN A 436 -25.06 5.19 -5.21
C ASN A 436 -24.33 3.94 -4.69
N ILE A 437 -22.99 3.94 -4.61
CA ILE A 437 -22.20 2.83 -4.04
C ILE A 437 -22.66 2.54 -2.61
N ARG A 438 -22.80 3.57 -1.76
CA ARG A 438 -23.31 3.44 -0.38
C ARG A 438 -24.73 2.92 -0.31
N ARG A 439 -25.61 3.35 -1.23
CA ARG A 439 -27.00 2.86 -1.29
C ARG A 439 -27.04 1.38 -1.66
N ALA A 440 -26.38 0.98 -2.75
CA ALA A 440 -26.34 -0.42 -3.19
C ALA A 440 -25.67 -1.35 -2.15
N SER A 441 -24.55 -0.92 -1.53
CA SER A 441 -23.90 -1.71 -0.48
C SER A 441 -24.79 -1.91 0.75
N ASN A 442 -25.56 -0.90 1.13
CA ASN A 442 -26.46 -0.97 2.29
C ASN A 442 -27.76 -1.73 1.97
N ALA A 443 -28.29 -1.61 0.75
CA ALA A 443 -29.40 -2.42 0.28
C ALA A 443 -29.01 -3.90 0.27
N TYR A 444 -27.88 -4.28 -0.36
CA TYR A 444 -27.35 -5.65 -0.32
C TYR A 444 -27.23 -6.20 1.11
N ARG A 445 -26.64 -5.43 2.03
CA ARG A 445 -26.53 -5.83 3.45
C ARG A 445 -27.89 -6.12 4.08
N ARG A 446 -28.89 -5.27 3.83
CA ARG A 446 -30.25 -5.40 4.33
C ARG A 446 -30.96 -6.64 3.75
N HIS A 447 -30.88 -6.85 2.43
CA HIS A 447 -31.45 -8.04 1.79
C HIS A 447 -30.79 -9.33 2.29
N ARG A 448 -29.46 -9.31 2.52
CA ARG A 448 -28.72 -10.43 3.09
C ARG A 448 -29.11 -10.73 4.54
N GLU A 449 -29.29 -9.70 5.37
CA GLU A 449 -29.75 -9.86 6.75
C GLU A 449 -31.16 -10.44 6.81
N ALA A 450 -32.08 -9.93 5.97
CA ALA A 450 -33.43 -10.46 5.82
C ALA A 450 -33.43 -11.92 5.31
N TYR A 451 -32.62 -12.25 4.30
CA TYR A 451 -32.49 -13.62 3.79
C TYR A 451 -31.92 -14.58 4.86
N PHE A 452 -30.92 -14.13 5.64
CA PHE A 452 -30.38 -14.91 6.75
C PHE A 452 -31.43 -15.15 7.86
N ALA A 453 -32.29 -14.17 8.15
CA ALA A 453 -33.38 -14.34 9.11
C ALA A 453 -34.47 -15.33 8.63
N LEU A 454 -34.64 -15.50 7.32
CA LEU A 454 -35.59 -16.43 6.71
C LEU A 454 -35.06 -17.87 6.62
N VAL A 455 -33.82 -18.03 6.15
CA VAL A 455 -33.24 -19.33 5.75
C VAL A 455 -32.22 -19.86 6.76
N GLY A 456 -31.61 -18.99 7.57
CA GLY A 456 -30.49 -19.32 8.45
C GLY A 456 -29.15 -19.45 7.70
N GLY A 457 -28.11 -19.87 8.41
CA GLY A 457 -26.78 -20.11 7.84
C GLY A 457 -26.74 -21.37 6.96
N GLY A 458 -26.00 -21.32 5.85
CA GLY A 458 -25.86 -22.43 4.92
C GLY A 458 -24.88 -22.13 3.78
N ASP A 459 -24.74 -23.05 2.83
CA ASP A 459 -23.77 -22.93 1.71
C ASP A 459 -24.00 -21.69 0.83
N TRP A 460 -25.22 -21.14 0.83
CA TRP A 460 -25.56 -19.89 0.14
C TRP A 460 -24.66 -18.71 0.57
N GLU A 461 -24.14 -18.71 1.81
CA GLU A 461 -23.24 -17.67 2.30
C GLU A 461 -21.87 -17.65 1.59
N LYS A 462 -21.48 -18.75 0.90
CA LYS A 462 -20.27 -18.80 0.07
C LYS A 462 -20.43 -18.00 -1.22
N ILE A 463 -21.66 -17.90 -1.71
CA ILE A 463 -22.08 -17.17 -2.92
C ILE A 463 -22.39 -15.71 -2.54
N MET A 464 -23.34 -15.51 -1.62
CA MET A 464 -23.74 -14.18 -1.10
C MET A 464 -23.02 -13.92 0.23
N ARG A 465 -21.73 -13.60 0.13
CA ARG A 465 -20.86 -13.36 1.30
C ARG A 465 -21.25 -12.06 2.02
N LYS A 466 -20.83 -11.92 3.28
CA LYS A 466 -20.96 -10.65 4.00
C LYS A 466 -20.13 -9.58 3.29
N LEU A 467 -20.74 -8.42 3.00
CA LEU A 467 -20.09 -7.31 2.30
C LEU A 467 -19.52 -6.30 3.31
N GLU A 468 -18.20 -6.30 3.49
CA GLU A 468 -17.50 -5.32 4.32
C GLU A 468 -17.26 -4.01 3.54
N ASP A 469 -17.08 -2.87 4.21
CA ASP A 469 -16.74 -1.61 3.50
C ASP A 469 -15.41 -1.71 2.72
N ALA A 470 -14.54 -2.63 3.14
CA ALA A 470 -13.30 -2.94 2.43
C ALA A 470 -13.52 -3.60 1.06
N ASP A 471 -14.66 -4.23 0.81
CA ASP A 471 -15.00 -4.86 -0.47
C ASP A 471 -15.51 -3.86 -1.52
N CYS A 472 -15.99 -2.69 -1.11
CA CYS A 472 -16.59 -1.66 -1.97
C CYS A 472 -15.53 -0.85 -2.75
N ARG A 473 -14.69 -1.54 -3.53
CA ARG A 473 -13.54 -0.98 -4.28
C ARG A 473 -13.61 -1.27 -5.77
N CYS A 474 -13.07 -0.38 -6.59
CA CYS A 474 -13.04 -0.53 -8.04
C CYS A 474 -11.83 -1.34 -8.54
N LEU A 475 -11.90 -1.86 -9.77
CA LEU A 475 -10.74 -2.51 -10.41
C LEU A 475 -9.63 -1.48 -10.67
N GLY A 476 -8.39 -1.82 -10.34
CA GLY A 476 -7.23 -0.93 -10.51
C GLY A 476 -7.11 0.21 -9.48
N ASP A 477 -7.76 0.10 -8.32
CA ASP A 477 -7.95 1.21 -7.35
C ASP A 477 -6.69 1.87 -6.78
N ARG A 478 -5.46 1.39 -6.99
CA ARG A 478 -4.32 1.88 -6.18
C ARG A 478 -3.88 3.33 -6.48
N LEU A 479 -3.73 3.69 -7.76
CA LEU A 479 -3.42 5.08 -8.13
C LEU A 479 -4.58 6.02 -7.73
N ILE A 480 -5.79 5.48 -7.71
CA ILE A 480 -7.04 6.14 -7.32
C ILE A 480 -7.06 6.41 -5.82
N GLU A 481 -6.92 5.37 -4.99
CA GLU A 481 -6.78 5.47 -3.53
C GLU A 481 -5.65 6.40 -3.12
N GLN A 482 -4.50 6.37 -3.80
CA GLN A 482 -3.38 7.27 -3.51
C GLN A 482 -3.75 8.74 -3.84
N MET A 483 -4.49 8.99 -4.93
CA MET A 483 -4.99 10.33 -5.26
C MET A 483 -6.17 10.79 -4.40
N GLU A 484 -6.92 9.88 -3.78
CA GLU A 484 -7.92 10.18 -2.74
C GLU A 484 -7.22 10.45 -1.40
N LYS A 485 -6.21 9.67 -1.01
CA LYS A 485 -5.40 9.89 0.21
C LYS A 485 -4.52 11.15 0.15
N MET A 486 -4.15 11.61 -1.06
CA MET A 486 -3.43 12.87 -1.29
C MET A 486 -4.35 14.08 -1.55
N THR A 487 -5.65 14.03 -1.23
CA THR A 487 -6.46 15.27 -1.21
C THR A 487 -5.98 16.20 -0.10
N GLU A 488 -6.08 17.51 -0.34
CA GLU A 488 -5.66 18.55 0.61
C GLU A 488 -6.36 18.39 1.97
N GLU A 489 -7.64 17.98 1.96
CA GLU A 489 -8.42 17.63 3.15
C GLU A 489 -7.89 16.40 3.91
N ASN A 490 -7.48 15.33 3.23
CA ASN A 490 -6.94 14.13 3.88
C ASN A 490 -5.49 14.35 4.38
N VAL A 491 -4.71 15.18 3.67
CA VAL A 491 -3.41 15.64 4.14
C VAL A 491 -3.58 16.52 5.38
N GLN A 492 -4.54 17.44 5.40
CA GLN A 492 -4.86 18.25 6.57
C GLN A 492 -5.37 17.39 7.73
N ALA A 493 -6.29 16.44 7.49
CA ALA A 493 -6.79 15.52 8.50
C ALA A 493 -5.69 14.61 9.09
N PHE A 494 -4.67 14.25 8.30
CA PHE A 494 -3.49 13.53 8.77
C PHE A 494 -2.57 14.44 9.62
N LEU A 495 -2.35 15.69 9.20
CA LEU A 495 -1.59 16.68 9.98
C LEU A 495 -2.29 17.04 11.31
N ASP A 496 -3.62 17.06 11.31
CA ASP A 496 -4.52 17.24 12.45
C ASP A 496 -4.67 15.97 13.33
N GLY A 497 -3.99 14.86 13.01
CA GLY A 497 -4.07 13.61 13.77
C GLY A 497 -5.38 12.81 13.65
N LYS A 498 -6.34 13.28 12.84
CA LYS A 498 -7.69 12.69 12.67
C LYS A 498 -7.74 11.51 11.70
N TYR A 499 -6.63 11.20 11.00
CA TYR A 499 -6.59 10.18 9.94
C TYR A 499 -5.46 9.16 10.16
N GLU A 500 -5.79 7.88 10.41
CA GLU A 500 -4.79 6.80 10.37
C GLU A 500 -4.28 6.65 8.93
N ALA A 501 -2.96 6.78 8.71
CA ALA A 501 -2.36 6.49 7.42
C ALA A 501 -2.45 4.99 7.08
N VAL A 502 -3.49 4.61 6.32
CA VAL A 502 -3.66 3.25 5.79
C VAL A 502 -2.67 2.99 4.64
N HIS A 503 -1.43 2.68 5.03
CA HIS A 503 -0.34 2.26 4.16
C HIS A 503 -0.55 0.82 3.65
N SER A 504 -1.47 0.63 2.69
CA SER A 504 -1.53 -0.59 1.87
C SER A 504 -0.78 -0.37 0.56
N GLY A 505 0.35 -1.07 0.38
CA GLY A 505 0.92 -1.27 -0.95
C GLY A 505 0.14 -2.34 -1.74
N GLU A 506 0.40 -2.48 -3.04
CA GLU A 506 -0.15 -3.58 -3.87
C GLU A 506 0.06 -4.96 -3.23
N THR A 507 1.16 -5.13 -2.48
CA THR A 507 1.55 -6.39 -1.85
C THR A 507 0.48 -6.97 -0.91
N GLU A 508 -0.39 -6.14 -0.32
CA GLU A 508 -1.46 -6.60 0.58
C GLU A 508 -2.86 -6.40 -0.02
N TYR A 509 -2.97 -6.05 -1.31
CA TYR A 509 -4.26 -5.88 -1.98
C TYR A 509 -4.92 -7.24 -2.24
N THR A 510 -6.10 -7.45 -1.69
CA THR A 510 -7.00 -8.58 -1.98
C THR A 510 -8.12 -8.10 -2.89
N LEU A 511 -8.36 -8.79 -4.01
CA LEU A 511 -9.49 -8.47 -4.89
C LEU A 511 -10.82 -8.78 -4.17
N PRO A 512 -11.75 -7.81 -4.06
CA PRO A 512 -13.06 -8.07 -3.45
C PRO A 512 -13.82 -9.19 -4.17
N TRP A 513 -14.45 -10.06 -3.40
CA TRP A 513 -15.14 -11.26 -3.90
C TRP A 513 -16.25 -10.96 -4.92
N ILE A 514 -16.87 -9.78 -4.81
CA ILE A 514 -17.92 -9.27 -5.72
C ILE A 514 -17.47 -9.23 -7.19
N TRP A 515 -16.16 -9.15 -7.48
CA TRP A 515 -15.64 -9.06 -8.85
C TRP A 515 -15.55 -10.39 -9.58
N TYR A 516 -15.63 -11.53 -8.88
CA TYR A 516 -15.44 -12.86 -9.48
C TYR A 516 -16.51 -13.89 -9.09
N ASN A 517 -17.32 -13.68 -8.06
CA ASN A 517 -18.39 -14.60 -7.67
C ASN A 517 -19.59 -14.69 -8.65
N ARG A 518 -19.53 -14.09 -9.85
CA ARG A 518 -20.65 -14.05 -10.82
C ARG A 518 -20.20 -14.20 -12.27
N ALA A 519 -20.97 -14.95 -13.04
CA ALA A 519 -20.59 -15.42 -14.39
C ALA A 519 -20.76 -14.39 -15.52
N GLU A 520 -21.64 -13.39 -15.37
CA GLU A 520 -21.98 -12.47 -16.45
C GLU A 520 -21.17 -11.17 -16.37
N SER A 521 -20.29 -10.96 -17.35
CA SER A 521 -19.57 -9.70 -17.52
C SER A 521 -19.49 -9.31 -18.99
N SER A 522 -19.75 -8.04 -19.31
CA SER A 522 -19.65 -7.52 -20.67
C SER A 522 -18.18 -7.36 -21.12
N GLY A 523 -17.95 -7.34 -22.44
CA GLY A 523 -16.60 -7.44 -23.03
C GLY A 523 -15.56 -6.42 -22.52
N ASP A 524 -15.96 -5.18 -22.24
CA ASP A 524 -15.04 -4.15 -21.71
C ASP A 524 -14.58 -4.48 -20.26
N ILE A 525 -15.42 -5.17 -19.49
CA ILE A 525 -15.12 -5.60 -18.11
C ILE A 525 -14.13 -6.75 -18.12
N ILE A 526 -14.29 -7.70 -19.05
CA ILE A 526 -13.40 -8.85 -19.21
C ILE A 526 -11.94 -8.37 -19.39
N GLY A 527 -11.71 -7.31 -20.16
CA GLY A 527 -10.36 -6.73 -20.33
C GLY A 527 -9.75 -6.21 -19.02
N GLU A 528 -10.50 -5.43 -18.23
CA GLU A 528 -10.02 -4.95 -16.93
C GLU A 528 -9.83 -6.10 -15.93
N LEU A 529 -10.73 -7.08 -15.94
CA LEU A 529 -10.70 -8.26 -15.07
C LEU A 529 -9.53 -9.19 -15.38
N MET A 530 -9.18 -9.41 -16.65
CA MET A 530 -7.96 -10.13 -17.05
C MET A 530 -6.68 -9.39 -16.61
N SER A 531 -6.68 -8.04 -16.64
CA SER A 531 -5.53 -7.29 -16.13
C SER A 531 -5.38 -7.37 -14.60
N GLU A 532 -6.49 -7.47 -13.85
CA GLU A 532 -6.44 -7.74 -12.41
C GLU A 532 -6.12 -9.20 -12.10
N TYR A 533 -6.50 -10.15 -12.96
CA TYR A 533 -6.06 -11.54 -12.89
C TYR A 533 -4.53 -11.64 -12.98
N ALA A 534 -3.92 -11.02 -13.99
CA ALA A 534 -2.47 -10.98 -14.13
C ALA A 534 -1.78 -10.37 -12.90
N LYS A 535 -2.31 -9.26 -12.36
CA LYS A 535 -1.77 -8.66 -11.12
C LYS A 535 -1.97 -9.55 -9.90
N SER A 536 -3.08 -10.28 -9.81
CA SER A 536 -3.36 -11.19 -8.69
C SER A 536 -2.46 -12.42 -8.72
N HIS A 537 -2.25 -12.99 -9.90
CA HIS A 537 -1.29 -14.06 -10.15
C HIS A 537 0.12 -13.63 -9.74
N ALA A 538 0.61 -12.48 -10.24
CA ALA A 538 1.90 -11.96 -9.80
C ALA A 538 1.98 -11.75 -8.28
N ARG A 539 0.96 -11.14 -7.64
CA ARG A 539 0.96 -10.97 -6.17
C ARG A 539 1.08 -12.29 -5.42
N SER A 540 0.32 -13.33 -5.79
CA SER A 540 0.37 -14.63 -5.12
C SER A 540 1.73 -15.32 -5.34
N GLN A 541 2.25 -15.34 -6.57
CA GLN A 541 3.60 -15.84 -6.88
C GLN A 541 4.68 -15.11 -6.05
N HIS A 542 4.63 -13.78 -5.95
CA HIS A 542 5.62 -13.00 -5.21
C HIS A 542 5.66 -13.30 -3.71
N TRP A 543 4.52 -13.66 -3.09
CA TRP A 543 4.52 -14.12 -1.69
C TRP A 543 5.05 -15.54 -1.52
N VAL A 544 4.72 -16.47 -2.43
CA VAL A 544 5.34 -17.81 -2.44
C VAL A 544 6.86 -17.72 -2.60
N HIS A 545 7.34 -16.83 -3.47
CA HIS A 545 8.76 -16.50 -3.61
C HIS A 545 9.35 -15.90 -2.33
N GLU A 546 8.64 -15.03 -1.60
CA GLU A 546 9.16 -14.46 -0.35
C GLU A 546 9.30 -15.54 0.74
N VAL A 547 8.34 -16.46 0.91
CA VAL A 547 8.48 -17.59 1.85
C VAL A 547 9.71 -18.44 1.52
N ARG A 548 9.86 -18.83 0.24
CA ARG A 548 11.02 -19.62 -0.23
C ARG A 548 12.35 -18.89 -0.04
N LEU A 549 12.38 -17.59 -0.32
CA LEU A 549 13.58 -16.78 -0.25
C LEU A 549 13.95 -16.46 1.21
N VAL A 550 13.00 -16.25 2.11
CA VAL A 550 13.27 -16.06 3.55
C VAL A 550 13.73 -17.37 4.21
N ASP A 551 13.20 -18.54 3.85
CA ASP A 551 13.75 -19.83 4.34
C ASP A 551 15.21 -20.01 3.91
N THR A 552 15.51 -19.65 2.66
CA THR A 552 16.87 -19.67 2.11
C THR A 552 17.79 -18.65 2.79
N GLU A 553 17.31 -17.44 3.08
CA GLU A 553 18.04 -16.42 3.84
C GLU A 553 18.31 -16.86 5.28
N MET A 554 17.33 -17.47 5.96
CA MET A 554 17.50 -18.08 7.28
C MET A 554 18.61 -19.14 7.27
N GLN A 555 18.60 -20.08 6.32
CA GLN A 555 19.68 -21.06 6.19
C GLN A 555 21.05 -20.41 5.94
N ARG A 556 21.12 -19.49 4.98
CA ARG A 556 22.38 -18.80 4.62
C ARG A 556 22.98 -18.02 5.78
N VAL A 557 22.17 -17.45 6.67
CA VAL A 557 22.66 -16.76 7.87
C VAL A 557 23.30 -17.73 8.87
N LEU A 558 22.79 -18.96 9.00
CA LEU A 558 23.42 -20.01 9.80
C LEU A 558 24.76 -20.45 9.18
N ASP A 559 24.74 -20.74 7.87
CA ASP A 559 25.92 -21.19 7.11
C ASP A 559 27.02 -20.11 7.09
N PHE A 560 26.63 -18.83 7.00
CA PHE A 560 27.54 -17.69 7.08
C PHE A 560 28.24 -17.63 8.44
N ASN A 561 27.52 -17.79 9.55
CA ASN A 561 28.15 -17.75 10.87
C ASN A 561 29.12 -18.92 11.08
N GLU A 562 28.80 -20.13 10.63
CA GLU A 562 29.74 -21.26 10.65
C GLU A 562 30.94 -21.03 9.73
N SER A 563 30.74 -20.43 8.56
CA SER A 563 31.85 -20.06 7.65
C SER A 563 32.79 -19.02 8.27
N ILE A 564 32.25 -17.99 8.93
CA ILE A 564 33.02 -17.00 9.67
C ILE A 564 33.71 -17.64 10.89
N ALA A 565 33.06 -18.60 11.58
CA ALA A 565 33.68 -19.33 12.68
C ALA A 565 34.92 -20.12 12.23
N ARG A 566 34.86 -20.77 11.06
CA ARG A 566 36.02 -21.48 10.45
C ARG A 566 37.17 -20.53 10.08
N ILE A 567 36.87 -19.32 9.60
CA ILE A 567 37.87 -18.27 9.33
C ILE A 567 38.53 -17.80 10.64
N TRP A 568 37.82 -17.80 11.76
CA TRP A 568 38.42 -17.55 13.08
C TRP A 568 39.21 -18.76 13.60
N ASP A 569 38.75 -19.99 13.37
CA ASP A 569 39.48 -21.19 13.77
C ASP A 569 40.83 -21.35 13.06
N SER A 570 40.98 -20.93 11.80
CA SER A 570 42.27 -20.95 11.11
C SER A 570 43.26 -19.93 11.69
N ARG A 571 42.76 -18.75 12.12
CA ARG A 571 43.55 -17.70 12.79
C ARG A 571 44.08 -18.09 14.18
N ARG A 572 43.79 -19.29 14.68
CA ARG A 572 44.42 -19.86 15.89
C ARG A 572 45.87 -20.31 15.63
N VAL A 573 46.24 -20.56 14.37
CA VAL A 573 47.60 -20.88 13.95
C VAL A 573 48.24 -19.60 13.43
N VAL A 574 48.92 -18.88 14.33
CA VAL A 574 49.31 -17.49 14.08
C VAL A 574 50.37 -17.38 12.98
N GLY A 575 51.43 -18.20 13.05
CA GLY A 575 52.52 -18.22 12.06
C GLY A 575 52.14 -18.64 10.63
N GLU A 576 50.92 -19.14 10.40
CA GLU A 576 50.40 -19.42 9.04
C GLU A 576 49.43 -18.35 8.53
N THR A 577 48.93 -17.45 9.40
CA THR A 577 47.77 -16.60 9.08
C THR A 577 47.97 -15.11 9.32
N ILE A 578 49.01 -14.69 10.04
CA ILE A 578 49.29 -13.28 10.34
C ILE A 578 50.77 -13.00 10.15
N ASP A 579 51.12 -12.26 9.10
CA ASP A 579 52.43 -11.64 8.95
C ASP A 579 52.49 -10.37 9.80
N VAL A 580 53.31 -10.40 10.86
CA VAL A 580 53.57 -9.24 11.74
C VAL A 580 54.72 -8.35 11.25
N GLY A 581 55.50 -8.82 10.28
CA GLY A 581 56.71 -8.17 9.77
C GLY A 581 57.89 -8.15 10.77
N ASP A 582 59.10 -8.04 10.23
CA ASP A 582 60.36 -8.07 11.02
C ASP A 582 60.46 -6.95 12.09
N GLU A 583 59.67 -5.87 11.94
CA GLU A 583 59.72 -4.71 12.85
C GLU A 583 58.90 -4.89 14.15
N ARG A 584 58.11 -5.96 14.30
CA ARG A 584 57.17 -6.15 15.44
C ARG A 584 57.49 -7.36 16.31
N ILE A 585 58.76 -7.57 16.61
CA ILE A 585 59.28 -8.67 17.45
C ILE A 585 58.62 -8.74 18.86
N TRP A 586 58.09 -7.62 19.38
CA TRP A 586 57.35 -7.59 20.64
C TRP A 586 55.93 -8.20 20.55
N ALA A 587 55.46 -8.53 19.36
CA ALA A 587 54.18 -9.17 19.07
C ALA A 587 54.43 -10.58 18.47
N SER A 588 55.33 -11.34 19.10
CA SER A 588 55.66 -12.73 18.72
C SER A 588 56.19 -13.56 19.89
N ASP A 589 55.80 -13.24 21.13
CA ASP A 589 56.08 -14.07 22.31
C ASP A 589 54.94 -15.06 22.59
N ASP A 590 55.22 -16.07 23.42
CA ASP A 590 54.25 -17.13 23.76
C ASP A 590 52.93 -16.56 24.33
N GLY A 591 53.00 -15.44 25.05
CA GLY A 591 51.85 -14.77 25.65
C GLY A 591 50.96 -14.06 24.61
N TRP A 592 51.56 -13.42 23.62
CA TRP A 592 50.85 -12.86 22.47
C TRP A 592 50.24 -13.95 21.60
N GLU A 593 50.96 -15.04 21.32
CA GLU A 593 50.42 -16.17 20.57
C GLU A 593 49.21 -16.82 21.26
N ASP A 594 49.30 -17.07 22.58
CA ASP A 594 48.17 -17.61 23.35
C ASP A 594 47.00 -16.61 23.41
N GLY A 595 47.27 -15.32 23.59
CA GLY A 595 46.26 -14.26 23.54
C GLY A 595 45.52 -14.20 22.20
N MET A 596 46.24 -14.31 21.09
CA MET A 596 45.68 -14.36 19.73
C MET A 596 44.86 -15.64 19.51
N ARG A 597 45.37 -16.80 19.95
CA ARG A 597 44.66 -18.09 19.90
C ARG A 597 43.38 -18.06 20.72
N ALA A 598 43.41 -17.50 21.92
CA ALA A 598 42.26 -17.35 22.81
C ALA A 598 41.22 -16.39 22.21
N TYR A 599 41.64 -15.25 21.66
CA TYR A 599 40.74 -14.30 20.99
C TYR A 599 40.08 -14.93 19.75
N ALA A 600 40.86 -15.58 18.87
CA ALA A 600 40.34 -16.27 17.70
C ALA A 600 39.33 -17.37 18.08
N SER A 601 39.64 -18.18 19.09
CA SER A 601 38.73 -19.21 19.63
C SER A 601 37.43 -18.61 20.19
N LYS A 602 37.53 -17.48 20.91
CA LYS A 602 36.36 -16.74 21.42
C LYS A 602 35.47 -16.22 20.28
N GLN A 603 36.05 -15.67 19.21
CA GLN A 603 35.28 -15.19 18.06
C GLN A 603 34.60 -16.35 17.31
N ALA A 604 35.28 -17.49 17.14
CA ALA A 604 34.68 -18.68 16.56
C ALA A 604 33.50 -19.21 17.41
N PHE A 605 33.66 -19.25 18.73
CA PHE A 605 32.58 -19.64 19.67
C PHE A 605 31.37 -18.71 19.57
N ILE A 606 31.55 -17.38 19.61
CA ILE A 606 30.46 -16.39 19.52
C ILE A 606 29.61 -16.62 18.26
N ARG A 607 30.26 -16.89 17.11
CA ARG A 607 29.57 -17.13 15.84
C ARG A 607 28.77 -18.42 15.84
N ARG A 608 29.31 -19.49 16.44
CA ARG A 608 28.59 -20.77 16.57
C ARG A 608 27.41 -20.69 17.53
N ALA A 609 27.59 -20.07 18.70
CA ALA A 609 26.51 -19.83 19.65
C ALA A 609 25.39 -18.97 19.03
N GLN A 610 25.75 -17.97 18.21
CA GLN A 610 24.76 -17.16 17.49
C GLN A 610 23.98 -17.98 16.44
N ALA A 611 24.66 -18.88 15.71
CA ALA A 611 24.02 -19.78 14.76
C ALA A 611 23.15 -20.84 15.46
N GLU A 612 23.55 -21.34 16.63
CA GLU A 612 22.77 -22.28 17.43
C GLU A 612 21.47 -21.64 17.91
N LYS A 613 21.56 -20.47 18.56
CA LYS A 613 20.39 -19.69 18.96
C LYS A 613 19.44 -19.41 17.79
N TRP A 614 19.95 -18.97 16.64
CA TRP A 614 19.10 -18.71 15.48
C TRP A 614 18.54 -19.99 14.85
N ARG A 615 19.23 -21.13 14.94
CA ARG A 615 18.68 -22.42 14.49
C ARG A 615 17.45 -22.81 15.31
N GLU A 616 17.47 -22.59 16.61
CA GLU A 616 16.32 -22.80 17.50
C GLU A 616 15.18 -21.81 17.19
N GLU A 617 15.47 -20.50 17.12
CA GLU A 617 14.49 -19.46 16.79
C GLU A 617 13.81 -19.67 15.42
N PHE A 618 14.56 -20.17 14.44
CA PHE A 618 14.03 -20.43 13.09
C PHE A 618 13.29 -21.76 12.96
N ALA A 619 13.48 -22.73 13.86
CA ALA A 619 13.06 -24.12 13.65
C ALA A 619 11.56 -24.26 13.34
N GLY A 620 10.70 -23.62 14.14
CA GLY A 620 9.24 -23.63 13.94
C GLY A 620 8.83 -22.94 12.64
N LEU A 621 9.31 -21.72 12.40
CA LEU A 621 8.97 -20.93 11.21
C LEU A 621 9.42 -21.61 9.91
N ARG A 622 10.54 -22.33 9.93
CA ARG A 622 11.03 -23.11 8.77
C ARG A 622 10.28 -24.43 8.59
N LYS A 623 9.70 -24.99 9.66
CA LYS A 623 8.74 -26.11 9.55
C LYS A 623 7.44 -25.62 8.89
N GLU A 624 6.89 -24.50 9.35
CA GLU A 624 5.73 -23.84 8.73
C GLU A 624 5.98 -23.49 7.25
N ALA A 625 7.14 -22.92 6.90
CA ALA A 625 7.51 -22.62 5.52
C ALA A 625 7.57 -23.84 4.61
N LYS A 626 8.00 -25.00 5.11
CA LYS A 626 8.00 -26.25 4.35
C LYS A 626 6.58 -26.77 4.09
N TRP A 627 5.67 -26.65 5.04
CA TRP A 627 4.26 -26.99 4.81
C TRP A 627 3.60 -26.04 3.82
N PHE A 628 3.80 -24.74 4.00
CA PHE A 628 3.34 -23.72 3.07
C PHE A 628 3.80 -24.02 1.64
N LEU A 629 5.10 -24.29 1.43
CA LEU A 629 5.64 -24.61 0.09
C LEU A 629 5.25 -26.00 -0.44
N LYS A 630 4.61 -26.87 0.35
CA LYS A 630 3.93 -28.08 -0.14
C LYS A 630 2.50 -27.77 -0.61
N VAL A 631 1.75 -26.97 0.16
CA VAL A 631 0.32 -26.70 -0.10
C VAL A 631 0.05 -25.49 -1.02
N HIS A 632 1.09 -24.77 -1.42
CA HIS A 632 1.01 -23.68 -2.40
C HIS A 632 1.97 -23.92 -3.58
N THR A 633 1.47 -23.76 -4.81
CA THR A 633 2.24 -23.96 -6.04
C THR A 633 3.11 -22.73 -6.38
N GLU A 634 4.07 -22.90 -7.31
CA GLU A 634 4.86 -21.78 -7.85
C GLU A 634 4.03 -20.77 -8.65
N GLU A 635 2.85 -21.18 -9.13
CA GLU A 635 1.85 -20.31 -9.76
C GLU A 635 0.98 -19.56 -8.74
N GLY A 636 1.24 -19.73 -7.44
CA GLY A 636 0.50 -19.05 -6.38
C GLY A 636 -0.93 -19.59 -6.17
N ILE A 637 -1.19 -20.83 -6.61
CA ILE A 637 -2.44 -21.56 -6.33
C ILE A 637 -2.32 -22.28 -4.99
N SER A 638 -3.37 -22.18 -4.18
CA SER A 638 -3.54 -22.89 -2.91
C SER A 638 -4.19 -24.26 -3.17
N LEU A 639 -3.65 -25.29 -2.54
CA LEU A 639 -4.12 -26.67 -2.64
C LEU A 639 -4.63 -27.15 -1.29
N ASP A 640 -5.54 -28.12 -1.29
CA ASP A 640 -6.06 -28.67 -0.04
C ASP A 640 -4.98 -29.43 0.73
N ALA A 641 -4.67 -28.94 1.93
CA ALA A 641 -3.70 -29.52 2.83
C ALA A 641 -4.02 -30.99 3.18
N GLU A 642 -5.30 -31.38 3.23
CA GLU A 642 -5.71 -32.78 3.50
C GLU A 642 -5.27 -33.76 2.40
N THR A 643 -5.00 -33.25 1.18
CA THR A 643 -4.53 -34.08 0.06
C THR A 643 -3.00 -34.19 -0.04
N LEU A 644 -2.25 -33.35 0.67
CA LEU A 644 -0.80 -33.18 0.51
C LEU A 644 0.03 -33.40 1.77
N LEU A 645 -0.60 -33.37 2.95
CA LEU A 645 0.04 -33.55 4.24
C LEU A 645 -0.56 -34.77 4.97
N PRO A 646 0.25 -35.54 5.73
CA PRO A 646 -0.25 -36.50 6.71
C PRO A 646 -1.26 -35.87 7.67
N ALA A 647 -2.25 -36.63 8.14
CA ALA A 647 -3.37 -36.09 8.95
C ALA A 647 -2.92 -35.42 10.26
N ASP A 648 -1.82 -35.89 10.86
CA ASP A 648 -1.16 -35.27 12.01
C ASP A 648 -0.45 -33.96 11.63
N GLU A 649 0.27 -33.92 10.50
CA GLU A 649 0.83 -32.67 9.94
C GLU A 649 -0.26 -31.65 9.58
N VAL A 650 -1.43 -32.06 9.09
CA VAL A 650 -2.57 -31.16 8.80
C VAL A 650 -3.07 -30.46 10.06
N VAL A 651 -3.23 -31.22 11.16
CA VAL A 651 -3.68 -30.66 12.44
C VAL A 651 -2.65 -29.66 12.98
N GLU A 652 -1.36 -30.02 12.97
CA GLU A 652 -0.29 -29.12 13.43
C GLU A 652 -0.16 -27.87 12.54
N TYR A 653 -0.28 -28.02 11.22
CA TYR A 653 -0.29 -26.90 10.26
C TYR A 653 -1.46 -25.93 10.53
N ARG A 654 -2.69 -26.44 10.66
CA ARG A 654 -3.88 -25.62 10.94
C ARG A 654 -3.79 -24.91 12.29
N GLN A 655 -3.24 -25.58 13.32
CA GLN A 655 -2.96 -24.96 14.62
C GLN A 655 -1.92 -23.83 14.50
N GLY A 656 -0.79 -24.08 13.84
CA GLY A 656 0.26 -23.08 13.60
C GLY A 656 -0.26 -21.84 12.84
N VAL A 657 -1.07 -22.03 11.80
CA VAL A 657 -1.75 -20.95 11.07
C VAL A 657 -2.65 -20.12 12.00
N ALA A 658 -3.47 -20.77 12.83
CA ALA A 658 -4.36 -20.08 13.78
C ALA A 658 -3.58 -19.30 14.85
N GLU A 659 -2.53 -19.89 15.42
CA GLU A 659 -1.66 -19.22 16.39
C GLU A 659 -0.92 -18.03 15.77
N ARG A 660 -0.35 -18.19 14.57
CA ARG A 660 0.33 -17.12 13.82
C ARG A 660 -0.62 -15.94 13.56
N ARG A 661 -1.84 -16.23 13.09
CA ARG A 661 -2.91 -15.22 12.88
C ARG A 661 -3.28 -14.51 14.20
N ALA A 662 -3.34 -15.23 15.32
CA ALA A 662 -3.58 -14.66 16.64
C ALA A 662 -2.40 -13.77 17.12
N ARG A 663 -1.15 -14.24 16.98
CA ARG A 663 0.07 -13.47 17.32
C ARG A 663 0.15 -12.17 16.52
N ARG A 664 -0.02 -12.22 15.19
CA ARG A 664 -0.05 -11.02 14.32
C ARG A 664 -1.18 -10.07 14.70
N THR A 665 -2.38 -10.58 15.00
CA THR A 665 -3.51 -9.74 15.43
C THR A 665 -3.23 -9.03 16.76
N LYS A 666 -2.65 -9.73 17.74
CA LYS A 666 -2.23 -9.14 19.02
C LYS A 666 -1.15 -8.07 18.80
N LYS A 667 -0.10 -8.37 18.04
CA LYS A 667 0.99 -7.42 17.69
C LYS A 667 0.47 -6.18 16.98
N ARG A 668 -0.48 -6.31 16.05
CA ARG A 668 -1.14 -5.17 15.36
C ARG A 668 -1.96 -4.31 16.32
N LYS A 669 -2.72 -4.91 17.24
CA LYS A 669 -3.46 -4.17 18.28
C LYS A 669 -2.52 -3.42 19.22
N THR A 670 -1.43 -4.04 19.68
CA THR A 670 -0.41 -3.39 20.51
C THR A 670 0.26 -2.24 19.77
N ARG A 671 0.67 -2.43 18.51
CA ARG A 671 1.30 -1.36 17.72
C ARG A 671 0.37 -0.17 17.52
N ARG A 672 -0.91 -0.39 17.19
CA ARG A 672 -1.92 0.67 17.12
C ARG A 672 -2.05 1.44 18.43
N LYS A 673 -2.13 0.73 19.57
CA LYS A 673 -2.18 1.37 20.89
C LYS A 673 -0.94 2.23 21.17
N GLN A 674 0.25 1.75 20.80
CA GLN A 674 1.49 2.53 20.94
C GLN A 674 1.48 3.76 20.02
N GLN A 675 1.14 3.60 18.74
CA GLN A 675 1.09 4.72 17.77
C GLN A 675 0.08 5.80 18.19
N ALA A 676 -1.07 5.41 18.77
CA ALA A 676 -2.03 6.35 19.34
C ALA A 676 -1.49 7.07 20.59
N ALA A 677 -0.73 6.38 21.45
CA ALA A 677 -0.08 6.99 22.61
C ALA A 677 1.06 7.95 22.20
N ASP A 678 1.87 7.57 21.23
CA ASP A 678 2.95 8.40 20.68
C ASP A 678 2.39 9.66 20.00
N ALA A 679 1.28 9.53 19.27
CA ALA A 679 0.57 10.66 18.67
C ALA A 679 0.01 11.62 19.73
N ALA A 680 -0.68 11.09 20.76
CA ALA A 680 -1.20 11.89 21.87
C ALA A 680 -0.08 12.60 22.66
N ALA A 681 1.08 11.94 22.86
CA ALA A 681 2.24 12.56 23.48
C ALA A 681 2.86 13.67 22.61
N ALA A 682 2.91 13.48 21.29
CA ALA A 682 3.37 14.48 20.34
C ALA A 682 2.40 15.68 20.22
N GLU A 683 1.10 15.47 20.45
CA GLU A 683 0.09 16.52 20.52
C GLU A 683 0.18 17.31 21.83
N ALA A 684 0.31 16.64 22.98
CA ALA A 684 0.56 17.28 24.26
C ALA A 684 1.81 18.18 24.25
N ALA A 685 2.91 17.69 23.66
CA ALA A 685 4.15 18.45 23.49
C ALA A 685 4.04 19.65 22.51
N ARG A 686 2.94 19.77 21.76
CA ARG A 686 2.62 20.96 20.93
C ARG A 686 1.67 21.93 21.65
N GLY A 687 0.94 21.48 22.66
CA GLY A 687 0.03 22.31 23.47
C GLY A 687 0.75 23.23 24.47
N GLU A 688 1.98 22.89 24.88
CA GLU A 688 2.76 23.65 25.88
C GLU A 688 3.55 24.85 25.31
N SER A 689 3.21 25.37 24.12
CA SER A 689 3.76 26.64 23.64
C SER A 689 2.80 27.80 24.00
N ASP A 690 3.02 28.36 25.19
CA ASP A 690 2.19 29.40 25.82
C ASP A 690 2.04 30.67 24.95
N PRO A 691 0.81 31.18 24.72
CA PRO A 691 0.56 32.36 23.90
C PRO A 691 0.27 33.63 24.73
N ASP A 692 1.04 33.93 25.79
CA ASP A 692 0.84 35.19 26.53
C ASP A 692 2.11 35.78 27.18
N SER A 693 2.44 37.03 26.83
CA SER A 693 3.13 38.05 27.66
C SER A 693 3.49 39.30 26.84
N LEU A 694 2.47 40.08 26.45
CA LEU A 694 2.62 41.48 26.05
C LEU A 694 2.15 42.41 27.18
N ALA A 695 2.98 42.66 28.19
CA ALA A 695 2.75 43.74 29.17
C ALA A 695 4.00 44.09 30.00
N GLY A 696 4.14 45.38 30.36
CA GLY A 696 4.78 45.80 31.60
C GLY A 696 6.28 46.13 31.57
N ASN A 697 6.61 47.38 31.27
CA ASN A 697 7.88 48.00 31.69
C ASN A 697 7.70 48.60 33.10
N SER A 698 8.53 48.23 34.08
CA SER A 698 8.93 49.10 35.21
C SER A 698 10.05 48.46 36.07
N ASP A 699 11.28 48.93 35.85
CA ASP A 699 12.18 49.51 36.86
C ASP A 699 12.39 48.89 38.27
N VAL A 700 13.69 48.75 38.59
CA VAL A 700 14.38 49.12 39.86
C VAL A 700 14.72 48.04 40.92
N ASP A 701 16.05 47.81 41.01
CA ASP A 701 16.96 47.55 42.16
C ASP A 701 16.78 46.39 43.16
N GLY A 702 17.93 45.83 43.59
CA GLY A 702 18.04 45.07 44.85
C GLY A 702 19.15 44.00 44.90
N ASP A 703 20.35 44.36 45.40
CA ASP A 703 21.50 43.49 45.68
C ASP A 703 21.23 42.27 46.60
N GLY A 704 22.10 41.26 46.57
CA GLY A 704 22.16 40.21 47.60
C GLY A 704 23.17 39.08 47.29
N ASP A 705 24.16 38.89 48.16
CA ASP A 705 25.36 38.05 47.92
C ASP A 705 25.32 36.67 48.65
N ASP A 706 26.25 35.80 48.22
CA ASP A 706 27.03 34.83 49.00
C ASP A 706 26.58 33.36 49.23
N SER A 707 27.60 32.50 49.11
CA SER A 707 27.84 31.20 49.74
C SER A 707 27.21 29.88 49.21
N SER A 708 28.00 28.81 49.32
CA SER A 708 27.77 27.42 48.87
C SER A 708 27.75 26.44 50.08
N PRO A 709 27.76 25.09 49.98
CA PRO A 709 27.59 24.15 48.85
C PRO A 709 26.60 22.97 49.13
N PHE A 710 26.34 22.07 48.15
CA PHE A 710 26.25 20.58 48.25
C PHE A 710 25.35 19.89 47.17
N THR A 711 25.95 18.90 46.48
CA THR A 711 25.42 17.64 45.89
C THR A 711 24.03 17.48 45.20
N PHE A 712 24.09 17.06 43.93
CA PHE A 712 23.29 15.99 43.27
C PHE A 712 21.75 15.96 43.41
N ASN A 713 21.02 16.40 42.36
CA ASN A 713 20.38 15.50 41.38
C ASN A 713 19.67 16.29 40.26
N GLY A 714 19.42 15.68 39.09
CA GLY A 714 18.35 16.11 38.17
C GLY A 714 18.78 16.55 36.76
N ASN A 715 18.05 16.04 35.76
CA ASN A 715 18.13 16.36 34.33
C ASN A 715 18.01 17.87 34.03
N ALA A 716 18.84 18.40 33.13
CA ALA A 716 18.54 19.65 32.42
C ALA A 716 19.17 19.71 31.01
N VAL A 717 18.37 20.15 30.04
CA VAL A 717 18.78 20.37 28.64
C VAL A 717 19.49 21.71 28.50
N GLY A 718 20.74 21.72 28.06
CA GLY A 718 21.55 22.94 27.89
C GLY A 718 21.43 23.57 26.50
N LYS A 719 20.59 24.62 26.33
CA LYS A 719 20.69 25.55 25.20
C LYS A 719 21.72 26.65 25.52
N GLY A 720 22.88 26.65 24.84
CA GLY A 720 23.92 27.66 25.00
C GLY A 720 23.68 28.92 24.15
N GLY A 721 23.48 30.07 24.79
CA GLY A 721 23.35 31.38 24.13
C GLY A 721 24.69 32.05 23.80
N ARG A 722 24.71 32.85 22.72
CA ARG A 722 25.89 33.64 22.28
C ARG A 722 26.12 34.86 23.20
N LYS A 723 27.41 35.18 23.47
CA LYS A 723 27.84 36.55 23.84
C LYS A 723 28.33 37.31 22.61
N ALA A 724 28.13 38.63 22.59
CA ALA A 724 28.59 39.53 21.53
C ALA A 724 29.18 40.83 22.10
N ARG A 725 30.22 41.36 21.43
CA ARG A 725 30.85 42.71 21.46
C ARG A 725 32.07 42.61 20.54
N ALA A 726 32.50 43.57 19.70
CA ALA A 726 31.97 44.86 19.22
C ALA A 726 32.56 45.09 17.78
N ASN A 727 32.52 46.23 17.07
CA ASN A 727 32.09 47.59 17.39
C ASN A 727 31.69 48.40 16.11
N ALA A 728 31.06 49.56 16.34
CA ALA A 728 31.05 50.85 15.63
C ALA A 728 31.51 51.03 14.15
N GLY A 729 30.80 51.89 13.39
CA GLY A 729 31.36 52.58 12.21
C GLY A 729 30.43 52.85 11.01
N THR A 730 29.38 53.66 11.17
CA THR A 730 28.62 54.33 10.07
C THR A 730 29.38 55.54 9.50
N PRO A 731 28.89 56.27 8.46
CA PRO A 731 28.03 55.93 7.32
C PRO A 731 28.55 56.51 5.97
N SER A 732 27.75 56.40 4.88
CA SER A 732 27.53 57.39 3.79
C SER A 732 27.59 56.77 2.38
N ALA A 733 26.80 57.17 1.38
CA ALA A 733 25.42 57.70 1.32
C ALA A 733 24.99 57.73 -0.17
N HIS A 734 23.67 57.67 -0.43
CA HIS A 734 23.01 58.19 -1.65
C HIS A 734 23.36 57.59 -3.05
N ALA A 735 22.43 57.47 -4.00
CA ALA A 735 20.97 57.61 -3.97
C ALA A 735 20.29 56.84 -5.12
N GLN A 736 19.01 56.50 -4.92
CA GLN A 736 17.82 56.74 -5.78
C GLN A 736 17.95 56.84 -7.33
N ARG A 737 16.93 56.55 -8.14
CA ARG A 737 15.64 55.83 -8.06
C ARG A 737 15.05 55.81 -9.49
N GLY A 738 14.16 54.87 -9.79
CA GLY A 738 13.22 54.96 -10.91
C GLY A 738 13.80 54.57 -12.28
N GLY A 739 12.97 54.17 -13.26
CA GLY A 739 11.51 54.11 -13.23
C GLY A 739 10.92 53.30 -14.39
N ARG A 740 9.57 53.25 -14.45
CA ARG A 740 8.77 52.54 -15.45
C ARG A 740 9.14 52.90 -16.90
N GLY A 741 9.01 51.94 -17.80
CA GLY A 741 8.90 52.19 -19.24
C GLY A 741 8.68 50.90 -20.03
N GLY A 742 7.55 50.79 -20.72
CA GLY A 742 7.28 49.64 -21.60
C GLY A 742 7.08 50.06 -23.05
N ARG A 743 6.71 49.06 -23.87
CA ARG A 743 6.10 49.13 -25.21
C ARG A 743 7.03 49.15 -26.45
N SER A 744 6.90 48.04 -27.21
CA SER A 744 6.77 47.94 -28.68
C SER A 744 7.89 48.39 -29.64
N GLY A 745 8.27 47.51 -30.58
CA GLY A 745 9.07 47.88 -31.76
C GLY A 745 9.33 46.77 -32.79
N ARG A 746 8.39 46.60 -33.74
CA ARG A 746 8.43 45.87 -35.04
C ARG A 746 9.81 45.43 -35.62
N GLY A 747 9.81 44.25 -36.27
CA GLY A 747 10.88 43.85 -37.22
C GLY A 747 10.50 42.66 -38.14
N LYS A 748 9.90 42.96 -39.30
CA LYS A 748 9.48 42.03 -40.38
C LYS A 748 10.67 41.41 -41.16
N GLY A 749 10.48 40.21 -41.72
CA GLY A 749 11.25 39.65 -42.85
C GLY A 749 11.23 38.11 -42.89
N ARG A 750 10.26 37.41 -43.51
CA ARG A 750 10.09 37.07 -44.95
C ARG A 750 11.30 36.42 -45.65
N GLY A 751 11.14 35.16 -46.09
CA GLY A 751 12.04 34.43 -47.01
C GLY A 751 12.05 32.92 -46.72
N ARG A 752 11.02 32.14 -47.09
CA ARG A 752 10.92 31.35 -48.34
C ARG A 752 12.17 30.54 -48.75
N GLY A 753 12.10 29.21 -48.56
CA GLY A 753 12.06 28.29 -49.71
C GLY A 753 13.13 27.19 -49.84
N ARG A 754 12.66 25.94 -49.98
CA ARG A 754 13.35 24.73 -50.52
C ARG A 754 14.53 24.20 -49.67
N GLY A 755 14.85 22.90 -49.65
CA GLY A 755 14.29 21.71 -50.32
C GLY A 755 15.40 20.69 -50.63
N ALA A 756 15.05 19.40 -50.81
CA ALA A 756 15.97 18.25 -51.05
C ALA A 756 16.85 17.86 -49.84
N ARG A 757 16.82 16.64 -49.28
CA ARG A 757 16.99 15.24 -49.78
C ARG A 757 18.44 14.74 -49.63
N GLY A 758 18.60 13.77 -48.71
CA GLY A 758 19.32 12.50 -48.95
C GLY A 758 20.84 12.50 -48.83
N GLY A 759 21.38 11.33 -48.47
CA GLY A 759 22.81 11.03 -48.61
C GLY A 759 23.42 10.36 -47.38
N ALA A 760 23.48 9.03 -47.40
CA ALA A 760 24.14 8.19 -46.42
C ALA A 760 25.60 8.55 -46.13
N LYS A 761 26.02 8.38 -44.87
CA LYS A 761 27.02 7.37 -44.49
C LYS A 761 26.84 6.97 -43.02
#